data_AF-A0A833YE98-F1
#
_entry.id   AF-A0A833YE98-F1
#
_cell.length_a   1.000
_cell.length_b   1.000
_cell.length_c   1.000
_cell.angle_alpha   90.00
_cell.angle_beta   90.00
_cell.angle_gamma   90.00
#
_symmetry.space_group_name_H-M   'P 1'
#
loop_
_entity.id
_entity.type
_entity.pdbx_description
1 polymer ?
#
loop_
_entity_poly.entity_id
_entity_poly.type
_entity_poly.pdbx_seq_one_letter_code
_entity_poly.pdbx_strand_id
1 'polypeptide(L)'
;MIPSEREENDEDDSYEFGHVAYDDPYQTDMRTDMNSSRNPDSIAEWYLRSNNGNRKYYYIAAEEISWDYSKSAQSEMDSEDEDAVPEGTVYKKVVFRKYLDSTFTKRDPRGEYEEHLGILGPVIRAEVDDVIQVRFKNLASRPYSLHAHGLSYEKSSEGKTYEDDSPEWFKEDNAIQPNRSYTYVWHATGRSGPENPGSACRAWAYYSAVNTEKDIHSGLIGPLLICRKGTLHKESKMPVDTREFVLLFMVFDEKKSWYYDKKPERSWRRTSSEVKHSHEFHAINGMVYNLPGLRMYEQEWVRLHLLNLGGSRDIHVVHFHGQTLLENGTRQHQLGVWPLLPGSFKTLEMKASKPGWWLLDTQVGENQRAGMRTPFLIMDRECRMPMGLSTGVVADRQIKASEFVGSWEPKLARLNNGGSYNAWMTEKMSEFDTQPWIQVDMEREVLFTGIQSQGAKHYLKSYYTTEFRVAYSSDQTNWQIFKGNSTRNVMYFDGNSDASSIKENRFDPPIVARYIRVYPTRFFNRPALRLELQGCEINGCSTPLGVESRKIEDKQITASSFKTSWWGGSWEPSLARLNAQGRVNAWQAKANNNRQWLQIDLLKVKKITAIVTQGCKSLSSEMYVKSYTVHYSDGGVDWTPYRQRSSMVDKIFEGNSNFKGHVKNFFNPPIISRYIRIIPKTWNQSIALRLELFGCDID
;
A
#
# COMPACT_ATOMS: atom_id res chain seq x y z
N MET A 1 -101.87 5.80 26.98
CA MET A 1 -101.22 6.96 27.63
C MET A 1 -99.78 7.02 27.15
N ILE A 2 -99.55 7.98 26.25
CA ILE A 2 -98.32 8.74 25.91
C ILE A 2 -97.63 9.19 27.23
N PRO A 3 -96.29 9.40 27.37
CA PRO A 3 -95.43 10.32 26.58
C PRO A 3 -93.95 9.90 26.42
N SER A 4 -93.04 10.59 25.72
CA SER A 4 -93.02 11.63 24.68
C SER A 4 -91.54 11.77 24.29
N GLU A 5 -91.23 11.93 23.02
CA GLU A 5 -89.92 12.36 22.54
C GLU A 5 -89.60 13.77 23.10
N ARG A 6 -88.36 13.95 23.57
CA ARG A 6 -87.77 15.27 23.80
C ARG A 6 -86.62 15.44 22.81
N GLU A 7 -86.81 16.41 21.93
CA GLU A 7 -85.77 17.04 21.12
C GLU A 7 -84.77 17.75 22.06
N GLU A 8 -83.47 17.48 21.90
CA GLU A 8 -82.41 18.35 22.38
C GLU A 8 -81.48 18.69 21.21
N ASN A 9 -81.56 19.97 20.85
CA ASN A 9 -80.79 20.80 19.94
C ASN A 9 -79.39 20.30 19.53
N ASP A 10 -79.19 20.23 18.21
CA ASP A 10 -77.87 20.27 17.57
C ASP A 10 -77.24 21.66 17.78
N GLU A 11 -76.25 21.77 18.65
CA GLU A 11 -75.31 22.89 18.67
C GLU A 11 -74.20 22.61 17.64
N ASP A 12 -74.30 23.32 16.52
CA ASP A 12 -73.34 23.35 15.42
C ASP A 12 -72.07 24.09 15.89
N ASP A 13 -71.15 23.38 16.54
CA ASP A 13 -69.81 23.88 16.85
C ASP A 13 -68.98 23.94 15.55
N SER A 14 -69.06 25.09 14.86
CA SER A 14 -68.21 25.40 13.72
C SER A 14 -66.77 25.60 14.19
N TYR A 15 -65.94 24.55 14.07
CA TYR A 15 -64.50 24.65 14.23
C TYR A 15 -63.93 25.55 13.12
N GLU A 16 -63.60 26.80 13.45
CA GLU A 16 -62.76 27.66 12.62
C GLU A 16 -61.40 26.98 12.42
N PHE A 17 -61.18 26.37 11.26
CA PHE A 17 -59.84 26.02 10.81
C PHE A 17 -59.07 27.32 10.59
N GLY A 18 -58.26 27.71 11.58
CA GLY A 18 -57.23 28.71 11.38
C GLY A 18 -56.32 28.24 10.24
N HIS A 19 -56.46 28.84 9.07
CA HIS A 19 -55.51 28.67 7.98
C HIS A 19 -54.16 29.22 8.47
N VAL A 20 -53.29 28.33 8.94
CA VAL A 20 -51.86 28.63 9.01
C VAL A 20 -51.43 28.80 7.56
N ALA A 21 -51.12 30.03 7.16
CA ALA A 21 -50.53 30.29 5.86
C ALA A 21 -49.29 29.40 5.75
N TYR A 22 -49.31 28.44 4.82
CA TYR A 22 -48.13 27.68 4.45
C TYR A 22 -47.20 28.66 3.74
N ASP A 23 -46.28 29.24 4.50
CA ASP A 23 -45.18 30.02 3.94
C ASP A 23 -44.28 29.00 3.22
N ASP A 24 -44.37 28.98 1.90
CA ASP A 24 -43.52 28.15 1.06
C ASP A 24 -42.06 28.58 1.31
N PRO A 25 -41.23 27.74 1.95
CA PRO A 25 -39.86 28.10 2.31
C PRO A 25 -39.00 28.43 1.08
N TYR A 26 -39.45 28.04 -0.12
CA TYR A 26 -38.78 28.32 -1.39
C TYR A 26 -39.17 29.69 -1.99
N GLN A 27 -40.24 30.33 -1.53
CA GLN A 27 -40.65 31.68 -1.98
C GLN A 27 -40.09 32.81 -1.09
N THR A 28 -39.76 32.53 0.16
CA THR A 28 -39.29 33.54 1.13
C THR A 28 -37.76 33.69 1.23
N ASP A 29 -36.97 32.76 0.67
CA ASP A 29 -35.51 32.85 0.70
C ASP A 29 -35.00 33.70 -0.48
N MET A 30 -34.40 34.86 -0.22
CA MET A 30 -33.74 35.67 -1.27
C MET A 30 -32.62 34.91 -2.02
N ARG A 31 -32.21 33.73 -1.54
CA ARG A 31 -31.27 32.81 -2.23
C ARG A 31 -31.90 32.06 -3.42
N THR A 32 -33.22 32.08 -3.59
CA THR A 32 -33.95 31.33 -4.65
C THR A 32 -34.44 32.23 -5.80
N ASP A 33 -33.86 33.43 -5.96
CA ASP A 33 -34.30 34.42 -6.95
C ASP A 33 -34.45 33.84 -8.38
N MET A 34 -35.70 33.79 -8.85
CA MET A 34 -36.18 33.13 -10.09
C MET A 34 -35.56 33.63 -11.38
N ASN A 35 -34.87 34.77 -11.36
CA ASN A 35 -34.31 35.37 -12.56
C ASN A 35 -32.79 35.14 -12.73
N SER A 36 -32.09 34.57 -11.75
CA SER A 36 -30.65 34.34 -11.85
C SER A 36 -30.37 32.87 -12.18
N SER A 37 -29.68 32.61 -13.30
CA SER A 37 -29.21 31.27 -13.64
C SER A 37 -28.30 30.75 -12.53
N ARG A 38 -28.60 29.57 -11.96
CA ARG A 38 -27.80 28.95 -10.90
C ARG A 38 -26.32 28.96 -11.25
N ASN A 39 -25.52 29.63 -10.43
CA ASN A 39 -24.08 29.67 -10.57
C ASN A 39 -23.40 29.01 -9.35
N PRO A 40 -22.81 27.81 -9.51
CA PRO A 40 -22.06 27.16 -8.42
C PRO A 40 -20.95 28.03 -7.84
N ASP A 41 -20.39 28.95 -8.63
CA ASP A 41 -19.31 29.82 -8.20
C ASP A 41 -19.80 30.91 -7.24
N SER A 42 -20.99 31.49 -7.48
CA SER A 42 -21.57 32.47 -6.55
C SER A 42 -22.00 31.83 -5.24
N ILE A 43 -22.53 30.60 -5.27
CA ILE A 43 -22.88 29.82 -4.07
C ILE A 43 -21.62 29.55 -3.24
N ALA A 44 -20.54 29.12 -3.89
CA ALA A 44 -19.27 28.88 -3.21
C ALA A 44 -18.68 30.15 -2.60
N GLU A 45 -18.70 31.27 -3.34
CA GLU A 45 -18.27 32.57 -2.81
C GLU A 45 -19.11 33.01 -1.62
N TRP A 46 -20.42 32.78 -1.64
CA TRP A 46 -21.31 33.14 -0.53
C TRP A 46 -20.93 32.41 0.76
N TYR A 47 -20.69 31.09 0.71
CA TYR A 47 -20.20 30.34 1.86
C TYR A 47 -18.84 30.86 2.39
N LEU A 48 -17.97 31.30 1.48
CA LEU A 48 -16.64 31.84 1.83
C LEU A 48 -16.67 33.28 2.34
N ARG A 49 -17.73 34.07 2.09
CA ARG A 49 -17.81 35.47 2.56
C ARG A 49 -17.77 35.60 4.08
N SER A 50 -18.33 34.63 4.79
CA SER A 50 -18.41 34.64 6.25
C SER A 50 -17.28 33.85 6.92
N ASN A 51 -16.54 33.04 6.15
CA ASN A 51 -15.66 32.00 6.65
C ASN A 51 -14.27 32.05 5.98
N ASN A 52 -13.22 31.97 6.78
CA ASN A 52 -11.84 31.91 6.27
C ASN A 52 -11.46 30.48 5.83
N GLY A 53 -12.16 29.96 4.83
CA GLY A 53 -11.98 28.62 4.26
C GLY A 53 -11.42 28.66 2.83
N ASN A 54 -11.03 27.50 2.32
CA ASN A 54 -10.55 27.35 0.95
C ASN A 54 -11.56 26.60 0.07
N ARG A 55 -11.52 26.88 -1.23
CA ARG A 55 -12.30 26.16 -2.22
C ARG A 55 -11.56 24.90 -2.68
N LYS A 56 -12.22 23.74 -2.60
CA LYS A 56 -11.67 22.44 -3.01
C LYS A 56 -12.45 21.87 -4.19
N TYR A 57 -11.80 21.80 -5.35
CA TYR A 57 -12.39 21.24 -6.57
C TYR A 57 -12.11 19.75 -6.71
N TYR A 58 -13.15 18.99 -7.10
CA TYR A 58 -13.08 17.59 -7.47
C TYR A 58 -13.84 17.34 -8.78
N TYR A 59 -13.24 16.58 -9.70
CA TYR A 59 -13.88 16.13 -10.93
C TYR A 59 -14.10 14.62 -10.81
N ILE A 60 -15.36 14.21 -10.67
CA ILE A 60 -15.73 12.82 -10.42
C ILE A 60 -16.71 12.35 -11.50
N ALA A 61 -16.53 11.14 -12.01
CA ALA A 61 -17.49 10.54 -12.92
C ALA A 61 -17.91 9.15 -12.45
N ALA A 62 -19.15 8.77 -12.73
CA ALA A 62 -19.62 7.40 -12.58
C ALA A 62 -19.33 6.64 -13.89
N GLU A 63 -18.55 5.56 -13.82
CA GLU A 63 -18.19 4.72 -14.95
C GLU A 63 -18.53 3.25 -14.71
N GLU A 64 -18.95 2.55 -15.75
CA GLU A 64 -19.21 1.11 -15.70
C GLU A 64 -17.91 0.33 -15.92
N ILE A 65 -17.65 -0.66 -15.07
CA ILE A 65 -16.47 -1.53 -15.12
C ILE A 65 -16.86 -2.99 -14.93
N SER A 66 -15.98 -3.89 -15.37
CA SER A 66 -16.01 -5.29 -14.94
C SER A 66 -15.25 -5.40 -13.63
N TRP A 67 -15.92 -5.84 -12.57
CA TRP A 67 -15.37 -5.99 -11.23
C TRP A 67 -15.23 -7.47 -10.88
N ASP A 68 -14.06 -7.88 -10.43
CA ASP A 68 -13.79 -9.23 -9.96
C ASP A 68 -13.45 -9.20 -8.48
N TYR A 69 -14.32 -9.81 -7.67
CA TYR A 69 -14.20 -9.84 -6.20
C TYR A 69 -13.02 -10.67 -5.69
N SER A 70 -12.56 -11.68 -6.45
CA SER A 70 -11.52 -12.63 -6.00
C SER A 70 -10.19 -12.46 -6.73
N LYS A 71 -10.06 -11.41 -7.56
CA LYS A 71 -8.88 -11.16 -8.40
C LYS A 71 -7.54 -11.28 -7.66
N SER A 72 -7.47 -10.75 -6.44
CA SER A 72 -6.24 -10.75 -5.62
C SER A 72 -6.05 -12.02 -4.79
N ALA A 73 -7.09 -12.84 -4.62
CA ALA A 73 -6.97 -14.14 -3.94
C ALA A 73 -6.37 -15.21 -4.86
N GLN A 74 -6.70 -15.15 -6.16
CA GLN A 74 -6.20 -16.09 -7.18
C GLN A 74 -4.67 -16.00 -7.42
N SER A 75 -4.02 -14.89 -7.05
CA SER A 75 -2.58 -14.68 -7.28
C SER A 75 -1.66 -15.18 -6.15
N GLU A 76 -2.19 -15.47 -4.96
CA GLU A 76 -1.38 -15.77 -3.76
C GLU A 76 -1.53 -17.21 -3.21
N MET A 77 -2.47 -18.02 -3.73
CA MET A 77 -2.69 -19.38 -3.23
C MET A 77 -1.84 -20.42 -3.98
N ASP A 78 -1.11 -21.25 -3.22
CA ASP A 78 -0.45 -22.46 -3.72
C ASP A 78 -1.52 -23.48 -4.19
N SER A 79 -1.16 -24.31 -5.18
CA SER A 79 -2.02 -25.27 -5.90
C SER A 79 -2.70 -26.37 -5.06
N GLU A 80 -2.56 -26.35 -3.73
CA GLU A 80 -3.15 -27.35 -2.82
C GLU A 80 -4.48 -26.88 -2.17
N ASP A 81 -4.84 -25.59 -2.28
CA ASP A 81 -6.06 -24.99 -1.70
C ASP A 81 -7.03 -24.41 -2.78
N GLU A 82 -7.01 -24.96 -4.01
CA GLU A 82 -7.85 -24.47 -5.13
C GLU A 82 -9.37 -24.57 -4.88
N ASP A 83 -9.81 -25.47 -3.97
CA ASP A 83 -11.24 -25.71 -3.68
C ASP A 83 -11.93 -24.58 -2.87
N ALA A 84 -11.21 -23.56 -2.40
CA ALA A 84 -11.75 -22.50 -1.54
C ALA A 84 -12.09 -21.17 -2.24
N VAL A 85 -11.72 -21.00 -3.52
CA VAL A 85 -11.95 -19.75 -4.27
C VAL A 85 -13.28 -19.82 -5.03
N PRO A 86 -14.21 -18.86 -4.83
CA PRO A 86 -15.47 -18.84 -5.56
C PRO A 86 -15.23 -18.67 -7.06
N GLU A 87 -15.68 -19.64 -7.87
CA GLU A 87 -15.74 -19.49 -9.33
C GLU A 87 -16.86 -18.49 -9.72
N GLY A 88 -16.64 -17.67 -10.75
CA GLY A 88 -17.67 -16.75 -11.27
C GLY A 88 -17.88 -15.46 -10.48
N THR A 89 -16.79 -14.84 -10.00
CA THR A 89 -16.78 -13.60 -9.20
C THR A 89 -16.78 -12.30 -10.01
N VAL A 90 -16.98 -12.38 -11.33
CA VAL A 90 -16.88 -11.21 -12.23
C VAL A 90 -18.27 -10.65 -12.54
N TYR A 91 -18.52 -9.40 -12.14
CA TYR A 91 -19.79 -8.70 -12.33
C TYR A 91 -19.60 -7.33 -12.95
N LYS A 92 -20.58 -6.90 -13.75
CA LYS A 92 -20.62 -5.52 -14.25
C LYS A 92 -21.07 -4.61 -13.10
N LYS A 93 -20.26 -3.60 -12.80
CA LYS A 93 -20.50 -2.62 -11.74
C LYS A 93 -20.33 -1.20 -12.23
N VAL A 94 -20.74 -0.25 -11.40
CA VAL A 94 -20.53 1.18 -11.65
C VAL A 94 -19.83 1.81 -10.45
N VAL A 95 -18.75 2.55 -10.70
CA VAL A 95 -17.87 3.10 -9.67
C VAL A 95 -17.56 4.57 -9.91
N PHE A 96 -17.24 5.29 -8.84
CA PHE A 96 -16.75 6.66 -8.95
C PHE A 96 -15.26 6.68 -9.31
N ARG A 97 -14.90 7.47 -10.32
CA ARG A 97 -13.52 7.78 -10.68
C ARG A 97 -13.22 9.26 -10.67
N LYS A 98 -11.98 9.57 -10.33
CA LYS A 98 -11.46 10.94 -10.35
C LYS A 98 -10.83 11.25 -11.71
N TYR A 99 -11.06 12.47 -12.17
CA TYR A 99 -10.47 13.05 -13.37
C TYR A 99 -9.64 14.29 -13.00
N LEU A 100 -8.74 14.68 -13.91
CA LEU A 100 -7.84 15.80 -13.68
C LEU A 100 -8.53 17.15 -13.87
N ASP A 101 -9.50 17.22 -14.78
CA ASP A 101 -10.15 18.46 -15.19
C ASP A 101 -11.62 18.24 -15.59
N SER A 102 -12.29 19.34 -15.94
CA SER A 102 -13.70 19.37 -16.36
C SER A 102 -13.95 18.74 -17.73
N THR A 103 -12.91 18.38 -18.50
CA THR A 103 -13.06 17.76 -19.82
C THR A 103 -13.40 16.27 -19.70
N PHE A 104 -13.07 15.65 -18.56
CA PHE A 104 -13.23 14.21 -18.31
C PHE A 104 -12.53 13.33 -19.37
N THR A 105 -11.41 13.79 -19.93
CA THR A 105 -10.64 13.04 -20.93
C THR A 105 -9.58 12.15 -20.28
N LYS A 106 -8.77 12.69 -19.37
CA LYS A 106 -7.70 11.97 -18.66
C LYS A 106 -8.11 11.67 -17.22
N ARG A 107 -8.11 10.38 -16.87
CA ARG A 107 -8.32 9.90 -15.50
C ARG A 107 -7.13 10.30 -14.61
N ASP A 108 -7.41 10.61 -13.35
CA ASP A 108 -6.38 10.73 -12.32
C ASP A 108 -5.99 9.31 -11.88
N PRO A 109 -4.79 8.81 -12.19
CA PRO A 109 -4.41 7.45 -11.85
C PRO A 109 -4.39 7.30 -10.33
N ARG A 110 -4.99 6.22 -9.81
CA ARG A 110 -4.89 5.91 -8.38
C ARG A 110 -3.42 5.67 -8.03
N GLY A 111 -2.95 6.35 -6.99
CA GLY A 111 -1.62 6.13 -6.45
C GLY A 111 -1.59 4.98 -5.46
N GLU A 112 -0.41 4.66 -4.97
CA GLU A 112 -0.17 3.58 -4.02
C GLU A 112 -0.89 3.81 -2.67
N TYR A 113 -1.02 5.07 -2.23
CA TYR A 113 -1.79 5.42 -1.03
C TYR A 113 -3.28 5.07 -1.14
N GLU A 114 -3.83 5.01 -2.36
CA GLU A 114 -5.24 4.78 -2.64
C GLU A 114 -5.49 3.39 -3.27
N GLU A 115 -4.47 2.53 -3.30
CA GLU A 115 -4.56 1.15 -3.81
C GLU A 115 -5.61 0.35 -3.04
N HIS A 116 -5.65 0.54 -1.71
CA HIS A 116 -6.59 -0.13 -0.81
C HIS A 116 -8.05 0.25 -1.03
N LEU A 117 -8.38 1.33 -1.75
CA LEU A 117 -9.77 1.77 -1.89
C LEU A 117 -10.65 0.77 -2.65
N GLY A 118 -10.07 -0.13 -3.45
CA GLY A 118 -10.83 -1.17 -4.15
C GLY A 118 -11.98 -0.58 -4.96
N ILE A 119 -13.23 -0.96 -4.64
CA ILE A 119 -14.44 -0.48 -5.32
C ILE A 119 -14.77 0.99 -4.99
N LEU A 120 -14.31 1.51 -3.86
CA LEU A 120 -14.64 2.85 -3.37
C LEU A 120 -14.21 3.95 -4.35
N GLY A 121 -14.99 5.03 -4.40
CA GLY A 121 -14.62 6.26 -5.06
C GLY A 121 -13.37 6.93 -4.49
N PRO A 122 -12.86 7.98 -5.16
CA PRO A 122 -11.75 8.78 -4.63
C PRO A 122 -12.10 9.41 -3.28
N VAL A 123 -11.10 9.56 -2.41
CA VAL A 123 -11.34 10.18 -1.11
C VAL A 123 -11.48 11.70 -1.28
N ILE A 124 -12.66 12.22 -0.94
CA ILE A 124 -12.90 13.67 -0.89
C ILE A 124 -12.40 14.18 0.45
N ARG A 125 -11.44 15.10 0.44
CA ARG A 125 -10.83 15.69 1.64
C ARG A 125 -11.10 17.19 1.72
N ALA A 126 -11.43 17.68 2.91
CA ALA A 126 -11.60 19.10 3.20
C ALA A 126 -11.28 19.40 4.67
N GLU A 127 -10.95 20.66 4.96
CA GLU A 127 -10.85 21.14 6.33
C GLU A 127 -12.16 21.78 6.79
N VAL A 128 -12.33 21.96 8.10
CA VAL A 128 -13.46 22.73 8.65
C VAL A 128 -13.45 24.15 8.04
N ASP A 129 -14.63 24.62 7.66
CA ASP A 129 -14.96 25.85 6.94
C ASP A 129 -14.57 25.89 5.45
N ASP A 130 -13.98 24.82 4.90
CA ASP A 130 -13.74 24.73 3.45
C ASP A 130 -15.07 24.52 2.68
N VAL A 131 -15.06 24.95 1.42
CA VAL A 131 -16.15 24.70 0.45
C VAL A 131 -15.69 23.67 -0.57
N ILE A 132 -16.42 22.56 -0.65
CA ILE A 132 -16.17 21.45 -1.55
C ILE A 132 -17.06 21.63 -2.77
N GLN A 133 -16.45 21.61 -3.95
CA GLN A 133 -17.16 21.64 -5.21
C GLN A 133 -16.82 20.44 -6.05
N VAL A 134 -17.86 19.65 -6.34
CA VAL A 134 -17.72 18.41 -7.11
C VAL A 134 -18.41 18.59 -8.45
N ARG A 135 -17.64 18.63 -9.54
CA ARG A 135 -18.17 18.49 -10.88
C ARG A 135 -18.35 17.01 -11.16
N PHE A 136 -19.60 16.56 -11.14
CA PHE A 136 -20.00 15.19 -11.41
C PHE A 136 -20.38 15.01 -12.88
N LYS A 137 -19.90 13.95 -13.53
CA LYS A 137 -20.34 13.54 -14.87
C LYS A 137 -20.82 12.09 -14.85
N ASN A 138 -22.02 11.85 -15.36
CA ASN A 138 -22.53 10.50 -15.47
C ASN A 138 -22.10 9.89 -16.82
N LEU A 139 -21.19 8.91 -16.82
CA LEU A 139 -20.78 8.17 -18.02
C LEU A 139 -21.45 6.79 -18.10
N ALA A 140 -22.31 6.45 -17.14
CA ALA A 140 -23.01 5.17 -17.09
C ALA A 140 -24.34 5.19 -17.87
N SER A 141 -24.96 4.02 -18.02
CA SER A 141 -26.18 3.84 -18.80
C SER A 141 -27.47 4.31 -18.10
N ARG A 142 -27.44 4.48 -16.77
CA ARG A 142 -28.59 4.84 -15.93
C ARG A 142 -28.38 6.20 -15.27
N PRO A 143 -29.45 6.92 -14.90
CA PRO A 143 -29.31 8.16 -14.13
C PRO A 143 -28.81 7.85 -12.72
N TYR A 144 -27.79 8.61 -12.29
CA TYR A 144 -27.19 8.51 -10.96
C TYR A 144 -26.98 9.91 -10.38
N SER A 145 -26.77 9.99 -9.08
CA SER A 145 -26.53 11.25 -8.37
C SER A 145 -25.30 11.17 -7.48
N LEU A 146 -25.01 12.26 -6.78
CA LEU A 146 -23.92 12.34 -5.82
C LEU A 146 -24.43 13.06 -4.57
N HIS A 147 -24.65 12.30 -3.50
CA HIS A 147 -25.11 12.79 -2.20
C HIS A 147 -24.03 12.60 -1.16
N ALA A 148 -23.79 13.60 -0.30
CA ALA A 148 -22.78 13.57 0.74
C ALA A 148 -23.39 13.66 2.15
N HIS A 149 -23.01 12.74 3.03
CA HIS A 149 -23.38 12.78 4.44
C HIS A 149 -22.53 13.74 5.25
N GLY A 150 -23.15 14.38 6.24
CA GLY A 150 -22.46 15.17 7.25
C GLY A 150 -22.00 16.55 6.81
N LEU A 151 -22.38 17.02 5.61
CA LEU A 151 -22.10 18.37 5.11
C LEU A 151 -23.35 19.25 5.10
N SER A 152 -23.14 20.56 5.09
CA SER A 152 -24.21 21.54 4.85
C SER A 152 -24.26 21.88 3.37
N TYR A 153 -25.46 21.93 2.80
CA TYR A 153 -25.66 22.26 1.39
C TYR A 153 -27.05 22.87 1.17
N GLU A 154 -27.21 23.56 0.05
CA GLU A 154 -28.51 24.02 -0.43
C GLU A 154 -29.27 22.88 -1.08
N LYS A 155 -30.60 23.06 -1.21
CA LYS A 155 -31.46 22.08 -1.86
C LYS A 155 -30.99 21.69 -3.26
N SER A 156 -30.48 22.66 -4.03
CA SER A 156 -29.92 22.44 -5.39
C SER A 156 -28.58 21.67 -5.41
N SER A 157 -28.08 21.18 -4.28
CA SER A 157 -26.82 20.44 -4.19
C SER A 157 -26.91 19.25 -3.24
N GLU A 158 -28.13 18.78 -2.99
CA GLU A 158 -28.39 17.65 -2.12
C GLU A 158 -28.10 16.31 -2.82
N GLY A 159 -28.53 16.16 -4.07
CA GLY A 159 -28.33 14.97 -4.87
C GLY A 159 -29.19 13.77 -4.46
N LYS A 160 -30.34 14.00 -3.82
CA LYS A 160 -31.23 12.94 -3.32
C LYS A 160 -32.66 13.12 -3.84
N THR A 161 -33.18 12.07 -4.46
CA THR A 161 -34.54 12.08 -5.02
C THR A 161 -35.59 11.75 -3.95
N TYR A 162 -36.53 12.67 -3.72
CA TYR A 162 -37.77 12.45 -2.95
C TYR A 162 -38.85 13.45 -3.39
N GLU A 163 -40.10 13.20 -3.02
CA GLU A 163 -41.22 14.10 -3.26
C GLU A 163 -41.21 15.21 -2.20
N ASP A 164 -41.03 16.45 -2.64
CA ASP A 164 -40.83 17.62 -1.76
C ASP A 164 -41.46 18.92 -2.29
N ASP A 165 -42.34 18.80 -3.30
CA ASP A 165 -42.99 19.92 -4.01
C ASP A 165 -42.03 21.02 -4.49
N SER A 166 -40.73 20.75 -4.52
CA SER A 166 -39.75 21.70 -4.97
C SER A 166 -39.94 21.98 -6.46
N PRO A 167 -39.69 23.21 -6.92
CA PRO A 167 -39.81 23.50 -8.34
C PRO A 167 -38.78 22.72 -9.17
N GLU A 168 -39.07 22.50 -10.45
CA GLU A 168 -38.33 21.55 -11.33
C GLU A 168 -36.82 21.80 -11.40
N TRP A 169 -36.40 23.07 -11.37
CA TRP A 169 -34.99 23.48 -11.37
C TRP A 169 -34.18 23.04 -10.12
N PHE A 170 -34.84 22.71 -9.00
CA PHE A 170 -34.24 22.17 -7.77
C PHE A 170 -34.19 20.64 -7.80
N LYS A 171 -34.69 20.02 -8.87
CA LYS A 171 -34.65 18.58 -9.09
C LYS A 171 -33.60 18.16 -10.11
N GLU A 172 -32.89 19.12 -10.73
CA GLU A 172 -31.82 18.83 -11.70
C GLU A 172 -30.64 18.07 -11.07
N ASP A 173 -30.43 18.18 -9.75
CA ASP A 173 -29.37 17.51 -9.02
C ASP A 173 -29.77 16.09 -8.56
N ASN A 174 -31.07 15.80 -8.49
CA ASN A 174 -31.62 14.55 -7.96
C ASN A 174 -31.21 13.33 -8.81
N ALA A 175 -31.23 13.45 -10.13
CA ALA A 175 -30.94 12.35 -11.04
C ALA A 175 -30.24 12.82 -12.31
N ILE A 176 -28.91 12.72 -12.34
CA ILE A 176 -28.12 13.19 -13.49
C ILE A 176 -28.21 12.17 -14.62
N GLN A 177 -28.83 12.59 -15.72
CA GLN A 177 -29.01 11.74 -16.89
C GLN A 177 -27.66 11.29 -17.50
N PRO A 178 -27.62 10.13 -18.20
CA PRO A 178 -26.44 9.67 -18.91
C PRO A 178 -25.82 10.75 -19.80
N ASN A 179 -24.50 10.87 -19.77
CA ASN A 179 -23.68 11.85 -20.47
C ASN A 179 -23.91 13.33 -20.08
N ARG A 180 -24.72 13.61 -19.05
CA ARG A 180 -24.86 14.95 -18.46
C ARG A 180 -23.86 15.15 -17.33
N SER A 181 -23.61 16.42 -17.01
CA SER A 181 -22.73 16.82 -15.92
C SER A 181 -23.41 17.85 -15.03
N TYR A 182 -23.21 17.74 -13.72
CA TYR A 182 -23.75 18.63 -12.72
C TYR A 182 -22.66 19.05 -11.73
N THR A 183 -22.79 20.21 -11.09
CA THR A 183 -21.86 20.66 -10.06
C THR A 183 -22.56 20.73 -8.71
N TYR A 184 -22.09 19.96 -7.74
CA TYR A 184 -22.53 20.02 -6.35
C TYR A 184 -21.62 20.95 -5.55
N VAL A 185 -22.20 21.76 -4.67
CA VAL A 185 -21.47 22.65 -3.75
C VAL A 185 -21.86 22.31 -2.32
N TRP A 186 -20.86 21.94 -1.52
CA TRP A 186 -21.05 21.56 -0.13
C TRP A 186 -20.13 22.37 0.78
N HIS A 187 -20.62 22.70 1.97
CA HIS A 187 -19.90 23.47 2.98
C HIS A 187 -19.60 22.60 4.20
N ALA A 188 -18.31 22.50 4.54
CA ALA A 188 -17.83 21.73 5.68
C ALA A 188 -17.90 22.55 6.96
N THR A 189 -19.05 22.55 7.63
CA THR A 189 -19.24 23.33 8.87
C THR A 189 -18.47 22.74 10.06
N GLY A 190 -18.38 23.49 11.17
CA GLY A 190 -17.82 22.98 12.43
C GLY A 190 -18.48 21.69 12.96
N ARG A 191 -19.76 21.43 12.63
CA ARG A 191 -20.46 20.18 12.98
C ARG A 191 -20.01 18.98 12.13
N SER A 192 -19.52 19.25 10.93
CA SER A 192 -19.01 18.24 9.99
C SER A 192 -17.62 17.73 10.39
N GLY A 193 -16.87 18.55 11.13
CA GLY A 193 -15.54 18.23 11.63
C GLY A 193 -15.51 17.23 12.78
N PRO A 194 -14.30 16.81 13.21
CA PRO A 194 -14.13 15.98 14.39
C PRO A 194 -14.38 16.76 15.69
N GLU A 195 -14.63 16.02 16.77
CA GLU A 195 -14.80 16.57 18.12
C GLU A 195 -13.46 17.01 18.73
N ASN A 196 -13.50 17.99 19.65
CA ASN A 196 -12.36 18.45 20.43
C ASN A 196 -12.59 18.11 21.92
N PRO A 197 -11.76 17.27 22.58
CA PRO A 197 -10.59 16.56 22.07
C PRO A 197 -10.97 15.31 21.27
N GLY A 198 -10.24 15.02 20.20
CA GLY A 198 -10.49 13.84 19.37
C GLY A 198 -9.56 13.72 18.16
N SER A 199 -9.83 12.74 17.30
CA SER A 199 -9.12 12.51 16.04
C SER A 199 -8.97 13.79 15.20
N ALA A 200 -7.90 13.89 14.42
CA ALA A 200 -7.68 15.04 13.55
C ALA A 200 -8.67 15.11 12.37
N CYS A 201 -9.23 13.96 11.97
CA CYS A 201 -10.19 13.85 10.87
C CYS A 201 -11.37 12.94 11.23
N ARG A 202 -12.55 13.31 10.75
CA ARG A 202 -13.81 12.56 10.85
C ARG A 202 -14.19 11.99 9.49
N ALA A 203 -14.62 10.73 9.49
CA ALA A 203 -15.10 10.04 8.30
C ALA A 203 -16.61 10.20 8.11
N TRP A 204 -16.98 10.39 6.85
CA TRP A 204 -18.32 10.39 6.29
C TRP A 204 -18.27 9.60 4.97
N ALA A 205 -19.43 9.42 4.34
CA ALA A 205 -19.53 8.78 3.04
C ALA A 205 -20.36 9.63 2.07
N TYR A 206 -20.08 9.46 0.79
CA TYR A 206 -20.89 9.95 -0.30
C TYR A 206 -21.27 8.78 -1.21
N TYR A 207 -22.47 8.83 -1.78
CA TYR A 207 -23.00 7.76 -2.63
C TYR A 207 -24.09 8.31 -3.57
N SER A 208 -24.52 7.50 -4.55
CA SER A 208 -25.68 7.86 -5.38
C SER A 208 -26.98 7.57 -4.62
N ALA A 209 -27.88 8.55 -4.62
CA ALA A 209 -29.12 8.51 -3.85
C ALA A 209 -30.38 8.56 -4.72
N VAL A 210 -30.27 8.17 -6.00
CA VAL A 210 -31.44 7.94 -6.86
C VAL A 210 -32.20 6.70 -6.40
N ASN A 211 -31.48 5.59 -6.22
CA ASN A 211 -31.98 4.42 -5.52
C ASN A 211 -30.90 3.91 -4.58
N THR A 212 -30.95 4.31 -3.32
CA THR A 212 -29.86 4.10 -2.36
C THR A 212 -29.45 2.63 -2.23
N GLU A 213 -30.41 1.70 -2.17
CA GLU A 213 -30.09 0.27 -2.04
C GLU A 213 -29.41 -0.26 -3.31
N LYS A 214 -30.02 -0.05 -4.48
CA LYS A 214 -29.49 -0.60 -5.73
C LYS A 214 -28.20 0.05 -6.17
N ASP A 215 -28.05 1.36 -5.95
CA ASP A 215 -26.88 2.13 -6.37
C ASP A 215 -25.65 1.74 -5.54
N ILE A 216 -25.80 1.57 -4.22
CA ILE A 216 -24.70 1.14 -3.34
C ILE A 216 -24.28 -0.29 -3.67
N HIS A 217 -25.23 -1.23 -3.84
CA HIS A 217 -24.90 -2.61 -4.25
C HIS A 217 -24.25 -2.68 -5.65
N SER A 218 -24.57 -1.73 -6.54
CA SER A 218 -23.93 -1.61 -7.86
C SER A 218 -22.50 -1.05 -7.79
N GLY A 219 -22.11 -0.41 -6.68
CA GLY A 219 -20.73 0.05 -6.42
C GLY A 219 -20.54 1.56 -6.21
N LEU A 220 -21.61 2.37 -6.21
CA LEU A 220 -21.52 3.83 -6.11
C LEU A 220 -21.41 4.30 -4.66
N ILE A 221 -20.20 4.18 -4.12
CA ILE A 221 -19.88 4.58 -2.76
C ILE A 221 -18.47 5.16 -2.71
N GLY A 222 -18.26 6.21 -1.94
CA GLY A 222 -16.92 6.77 -1.70
C GLY A 222 -16.80 7.46 -0.35
N PRO A 223 -15.58 7.61 0.15
CA PRO A 223 -15.34 8.22 1.45
C PRO A 223 -15.16 9.73 1.38
N LEU A 224 -15.68 10.41 2.40
CA LEU A 224 -15.56 11.84 2.60
C LEU A 224 -14.89 12.08 3.96
N LEU A 225 -13.75 12.76 3.98
CA LEU A 225 -12.99 13.04 5.20
C LEU A 225 -12.95 14.55 5.47
N ILE A 226 -13.38 14.94 6.66
CA ILE A 226 -13.36 16.33 7.12
C ILE A 226 -12.38 16.45 8.29
N CYS A 227 -11.37 17.30 8.14
CA CYS A 227 -10.26 17.44 9.07
C CYS A 227 -10.27 18.79 9.78
N ARG A 228 -9.60 18.87 10.94
CA ARG A 228 -9.34 20.16 11.59
C ARG A 228 -8.44 21.03 10.71
N LYS A 229 -8.61 22.35 10.81
CA LYS A 229 -7.79 23.32 10.07
C LYS A 229 -6.30 23.10 10.32
N GLY A 230 -5.50 23.11 9.25
CA GLY A 230 -4.05 22.91 9.30
C GLY A 230 -3.59 21.45 9.39
N THR A 231 -4.50 20.48 9.26
CA THR A 231 -4.15 19.04 9.26
C THR A 231 -3.68 18.56 7.89
N LEU A 232 -4.25 19.14 6.82
CA LEU A 232 -3.97 18.74 5.45
C LEU A 232 -2.81 19.56 4.87
N HIS A 233 -1.86 18.88 4.24
CA HIS A 233 -0.78 19.54 3.53
C HIS A 233 -1.33 20.35 2.34
N LYS A 234 -0.85 21.59 2.16
CA LYS A 234 -1.37 22.53 1.16
C LYS A 234 -1.34 21.99 -0.28
N GLU A 235 -0.27 21.26 -0.62
CA GLU A 235 -0.05 20.74 -1.98
C GLU A 235 -0.62 19.32 -2.15
N SER A 236 -0.13 18.34 -1.41
CA SER A 236 -0.55 16.92 -1.54
C SER A 236 -1.98 16.64 -1.08
N LYS A 237 -2.62 17.55 -0.32
CA LYS A 237 -3.94 17.35 0.31
C LYS A 237 -4.03 16.12 1.21
N MET A 238 -2.89 15.52 1.56
CA MET A 238 -2.76 14.38 2.45
C MET A 238 -2.48 14.87 3.89
N PRO A 239 -2.81 14.08 4.92
CA PRO A 239 -2.41 14.36 6.30
C PRO A 239 -0.89 14.40 6.42
N VAL A 240 -0.38 15.33 7.23
CA VAL A 240 1.07 15.62 7.32
C VAL A 240 1.87 14.54 8.09
N ASP A 241 1.24 13.81 9.02
CA ASP A 241 1.99 13.01 10.03
C ASP A 241 1.44 11.59 10.26
N THR A 242 0.40 11.18 9.55
CA THR A 242 -0.28 9.90 9.81
C THR A 242 -0.76 9.24 8.53
N ARG A 243 -0.54 7.93 8.42
CA ARG A 243 -1.09 7.13 7.34
C ARG A 243 -2.58 6.92 7.55
N GLU A 244 -3.37 6.96 6.48
CA GLU A 244 -4.83 6.80 6.54
C GLU A 244 -5.27 5.63 5.68
N PHE A 245 -6.11 4.76 6.23
CA PHE A 245 -6.80 3.71 5.49
C PHE A 245 -8.31 3.87 5.62
N VAL A 246 -9.02 3.73 4.51
CA VAL A 246 -10.47 3.70 4.48
C VAL A 246 -10.93 2.28 4.19
N LEU A 247 -11.74 1.72 5.07
CA LEU A 247 -12.22 0.35 4.99
C LEU A 247 -13.74 0.32 5.11
N LEU A 248 -14.39 -0.03 4.01
CA LEU A 248 -15.80 -0.35 3.93
C LEU A 248 -15.99 -1.84 4.17
N PHE A 249 -16.71 -2.17 5.24
CA PHE A 249 -17.21 -3.50 5.50
C PHE A 249 -18.66 -3.56 5.04
N MET A 250 -18.94 -4.38 4.03
CA MET A 250 -20.28 -4.53 3.46
C MET A 250 -20.43 -5.88 2.77
N VAL A 251 -21.64 -6.44 2.81
CA VAL A 251 -22.02 -7.59 1.97
C VAL A 251 -22.63 -7.07 0.67
N PHE A 252 -22.00 -7.40 -0.46
CA PHE A 252 -22.53 -7.04 -1.76
C PHE A 252 -23.42 -8.16 -2.30
N ASP A 253 -24.73 -7.96 -2.30
CA ASP A 253 -25.69 -8.83 -3.00
C ASP A 253 -25.92 -8.33 -4.43
N GLU A 254 -25.44 -9.09 -5.42
CA GLU A 254 -25.63 -8.72 -6.83
C GLU A 254 -27.09 -8.79 -7.27
N LYS A 255 -27.96 -9.57 -6.62
CA LYS A 255 -29.39 -9.62 -6.97
C LYS A 255 -30.08 -8.28 -6.77
N LYS A 256 -29.51 -7.44 -5.91
CA LYS A 256 -29.95 -6.06 -5.64
C LYS A 256 -29.25 -5.03 -6.53
N SER A 257 -28.23 -5.41 -7.30
CA SER A 257 -27.57 -4.50 -8.23
C SER A 257 -28.39 -4.27 -9.50
N TRP A 258 -28.11 -3.17 -10.20
CA TRP A 258 -28.81 -2.82 -11.44
C TRP A 258 -28.45 -3.70 -12.64
N TYR A 259 -27.34 -4.42 -12.54
CA TYR A 259 -26.71 -5.13 -13.66
C TYR A 259 -26.82 -6.65 -13.55
N TYR A 260 -27.57 -7.15 -12.57
CA TYR A 260 -27.84 -8.57 -12.45
C TYR A 260 -28.95 -9.00 -13.42
N ASP A 261 -28.54 -9.68 -14.50
CA ASP A 261 -29.46 -10.30 -15.43
C ASP A 261 -29.98 -11.62 -14.84
N LYS A 262 -31.25 -11.61 -14.41
CA LYS A 262 -31.97 -12.85 -14.07
C LYS A 262 -32.11 -13.69 -15.35
N LYS A 263 -31.22 -14.64 -15.57
CA LYS A 263 -31.46 -15.67 -16.60
C LYS A 263 -32.76 -16.40 -16.22
N PRO A 264 -33.74 -16.53 -17.13
CA PRO A 264 -34.93 -17.32 -16.85
C PRO A 264 -34.51 -18.78 -16.65
N GLU A 265 -34.78 -19.33 -15.47
CA GLU A 265 -34.57 -20.75 -15.18
C GLU A 265 -35.33 -21.59 -16.22
N ARG A 266 -34.59 -22.34 -17.03
CA ARG A 266 -35.19 -23.39 -17.85
C ARG A 266 -35.68 -24.49 -16.91
N SER A 267 -36.99 -24.48 -16.67
CA SER A 267 -37.89 -25.61 -16.41
C SER A 267 -37.25 -26.92 -15.92
N TRP A 268 -37.50 -27.23 -14.65
CA TRP A 268 -37.59 -28.56 -14.04
C TRP A 268 -36.46 -29.57 -14.33
N ARG A 269 -35.40 -29.50 -13.51
CA ARG A 269 -34.75 -30.71 -12.98
C ARG A 269 -34.49 -30.55 -11.48
N ARG A 270 -35.23 -31.33 -10.68
CA ARG A 270 -34.90 -31.58 -9.27
C ARG A 270 -33.60 -32.38 -9.22
N THR A 271 -32.47 -31.69 -9.12
CA THR A 271 -31.20 -32.29 -8.70
C THR A 271 -30.93 -31.90 -7.26
N SER A 272 -31.07 -32.89 -6.38
CA SER A 272 -30.74 -32.85 -4.97
C SER A 272 -29.22 -32.72 -4.78
N SER A 273 -28.75 -31.48 -4.65
CA SER A 273 -27.56 -30.99 -3.93
C SER A 273 -27.18 -29.64 -4.53
N GLU A 274 -28.04 -28.64 -4.34
CA GLU A 274 -27.74 -27.26 -4.73
C GLU A 274 -26.60 -26.74 -3.85
N VAL A 275 -25.38 -26.75 -4.37
CA VAL A 275 -24.40 -25.74 -3.98
C VAL A 275 -25.04 -24.42 -4.39
N LYS A 276 -25.70 -23.74 -3.43
CA LYS A 276 -26.22 -22.39 -3.64
C LYS A 276 -25.02 -21.52 -4.01
N HIS A 277 -24.83 -21.22 -5.29
CA HIS A 277 -24.01 -20.10 -5.70
C HIS A 277 -24.68 -18.84 -5.14
N SER A 278 -24.28 -18.44 -3.94
CA SER A 278 -24.72 -17.18 -3.36
C SER A 278 -24.05 -16.06 -4.15
N HIS A 279 -24.85 -15.17 -4.73
CA HIS A 279 -24.37 -13.95 -5.37
C HIS A 279 -24.09 -12.84 -4.33
N GLU A 280 -23.81 -13.25 -3.08
CA GLU A 280 -23.52 -12.39 -1.95
C GLU A 280 -22.02 -12.46 -1.67
N PHE A 281 -21.36 -11.32 -1.70
CA PHE A 281 -19.92 -11.20 -1.49
C PHE A 281 -19.64 -10.45 -0.20
N HIS A 282 -19.13 -11.16 0.81
CA HIS A 282 -18.75 -10.60 2.09
C HIS A 282 -17.36 -9.99 1.96
N ALA A 283 -17.31 -8.68 1.71
CA ALA A 283 -16.11 -8.05 1.19
C ALA A 283 -15.63 -6.87 2.03
N ILE A 284 -14.33 -6.60 1.97
CA ILE A 284 -13.72 -5.36 2.45
C ILE A 284 -13.34 -4.56 1.21
N ASN A 285 -13.89 -3.34 1.06
CA ASN A 285 -13.72 -2.50 -0.14
C ASN A 285 -14.04 -3.22 -1.47
N GLY A 286 -14.98 -4.17 -1.43
CA GLY A 286 -15.39 -4.95 -2.61
C GLY A 286 -14.41 -6.06 -3.00
N MET A 287 -13.44 -6.42 -2.15
CA MET A 287 -12.57 -7.58 -2.33
C MET A 287 -12.83 -8.64 -1.27
N VAL A 288 -12.71 -9.90 -1.68
CA VAL A 288 -12.87 -11.09 -0.83
C VAL A 288 -11.50 -11.75 -0.66
N TYR A 289 -11.18 -12.17 0.57
CA TYR A 289 -9.92 -12.81 1.01
C TYR A 289 -8.64 -11.96 0.97
N ASN A 290 -8.46 -11.09 -0.02
CA ASN A 290 -7.25 -10.28 -0.17
C ASN A 290 -7.55 -8.88 -0.73
N LEU A 291 -7.27 -7.85 0.08
CA LEU A 291 -7.33 -6.44 -0.28
C LEU A 291 -5.89 -5.88 -0.35
N PRO A 292 -5.39 -5.53 -1.55
CA PRO A 292 -4.05 -4.95 -1.69
C PRO A 292 -3.96 -3.54 -1.11
N GLY A 293 -2.74 -3.04 -0.89
CA GLY A 293 -2.48 -1.65 -0.52
C GLY A 293 -2.43 -1.34 0.99
N LEU A 294 -2.71 -2.31 1.86
CA LEU A 294 -2.61 -2.14 3.32
C LEU A 294 -1.16 -2.33 3.80
N ARG A 295 -0.37 -1.25 3.75
CA ARG A 295 1.07 -1.26 4.09
C ARG A 295 1.43 -0.11 5.04
N MET A 296 2.01 -0.44 6.19
CA MET A 296 2.41 0.54 7.22
C MET A 296 3.76 0.18 7.84
N TYR A 297 4.45 1.14 8.43
CA TYR A 297 5.69 0.88 9.16
C TYR A 297 5.43 0.53 10.63
N GLU A 298 6.30 -0.30 11.19
CA GLU A 298 6.37 -0.55 12.63
C GLU A 298 6.47 0.77 13.41
N GLN A 299 5.75 0.85 14.53
CA GLN A 299 5.63 2.04 15.39
C GLN A 299 5.07 3.30 14.71
N GLU A 300 4.55 3.21 13.48
CA GLU A 300 3.83 4.31 12.82
C GLU A 300 2.40 4.43 13.36
N TRP A 301 1.92 5.66 13.48
CA TRP A 301 0.52 5.95 13.79
C TRP A 301 -0.32 5.90 12.52
N VAL A 302 -1.39 5.13 12.58
CA VAL A 302 -2.29 4.90 11.45
C VAL A 302 -3.71 5.26 11.86
N ARG A 303 -4.37 6.06 11.03
CA ARG A 303 -5.79 6.37 11.13
C ARG A 303 -6.61 5.42 10.27
N LEU A 304 -7.59 4.80 10.88
CA LEU A 304 -8.51 3.86 10.27
C LEU A 304 -9.89 4.50 10.18
N HIS A 305 -10.39 4.67 8.97
CA HIS A 305 -11.74 5.15 8.69
C HIS A 305 -12.61 3.95 8.32
N LEU A 306 -13.37 3.46 9.29
CA LEU A 306 -14.25 2.31 9.16
C LEU A 306 -15.63 2.80 8.74
N LEU A 307 -16.15 2.24 7.65
CA LEU A 307 -17.44 2.56 7.07
C LEU A 307 -18.27 1.29 6.98
N ASN A 308 -19.56 1.38 7.31
CA ASN A 308 -20.53 0.33 7.02
C ASN A 308 -21.81 0.96 6.51
N LEU A 309 -22.18 0.62 5.28
CA LEU A 309 -23.41 1.06 4.61
C LEU A 309 -24.27 -0.14 4.17
N GLY A 310 -24.05 -1.29 4.80
CA GLY A 310 -24.83 -2.50 4.59
C GLY A 310 -26.28 -2.40 5.08
N GLY A 311 -27.03 -3.47 4.86
CA GLY A 311 -28.40 -3.60 5.35
C GLY A 311 -28.45 -3.81 6.87
N SER A 312 -29.65 -3.93 7.44
CA SER A 312 -29.85 -4.13 8.89
C SER A 312 -29.21 -5.40 9.46
N ARG A 313 -28.89 -6.38 8.62
CA ARG A 313 -28.21 -7.64 9.00
C ARG A 313 -26.69 -7.58 8.90
N ASP A 314 -26.14 -6.51 8.32
CA ASP A 314 -24.71 -6.37 8.05
C ASP A 314 -23.99 -5.78 9.26
N ILE A 315 -23.96 -6.52 10.36
CA ILE A 315 -23.16 -6.15 11.53
C ILE A 315 -21.78 -6.78 11.40
N HIS A 316 -20.74 -5.97 11.58
CA HIS A 316 -19.36 -6.41 11.46
C HIS A 316 -18.57 -6.06 12.72
N VAL A 317 -17.71 -6.95 13.18
CA VAL A 317 -16.86 -6.73 14.36
C VAL A 317 -15.42 -6.71 13.88
N VAL A 318 -14.90 -5.52 13.61
CA VAL A 318 -13.59 -5.33 12.99
C VAL A 318 -12.49 -5.67 13.98
N HIS A 319 -11.59 -6.57 13.58
CA HIS A 319 -10.48 -7.04 14.39
C HIS A 319 -9.17 -6.98 13.59
N PHE A 320 -8.19 -6.28 14.15
CA PHE A 320 -6.82 -6.25 13.64
C PHE A 320 -5.96 -7.16 14.51
N HIS A 321 -5.54 -8.31 13.97
CA HIS A 321 -4.79 -9.29 14.74
C HIS A 321 -3.49 -8.70 15.27
N GLY A 322 -3.22 -8.94 16.57
CA GLY A 322 -2.01 -8.47 17.25
C GLY A 322 -1.87 -6.94 17.41
N GLN A 323 -2.92 -6.18 17.09
CA GLN A 323 -2.95 -4.73 17.21
C GLN A 323 -4.00 -4.29 18.24
N THR A 324 -3.87 -3.06 18.72
CA THR A 324 -4.83 -2.42 19.61
C THR A 324 -5.37 -1.16 18.96
N LEU A 325 -6.69 -1.02 18.97
CA LEU A 325 -7.41 0.14 18.44
C LEU A 325 -7.60 1.16 19.55
N LEU A 326 -7.42 2.42 19.19
CA LEU A 326 -7.56 3.57 20.07
C LEU A 326 -8.68 4.46 19.56
N GLU A 327 -9.68 4.66 20.40
CA GLU A 327 -10.73 5.63 20.16
C GLU A 327 -10.38 6.93 20.88
N ASN A 328 -10.03 7.95 20.10
CA ASN A 328 -9.74 9.28 20.60
C ASN A 328 -11.00 10.15 20.52
N GLY A 329 -11.76 10.17 21.61
CA GLY A 329 -12.85 11.13 21.86
C GLY A 329 -12.59 11.93 23.15
N THR A 330 -13.65 12.24 23.90
CA THR A 330 -13.53 12.90 25.22
C THR A 330 -12.74 12.08 26.24
N ARG A 331 -12.76 10.75 26.10
CA ARG A 331 -11.90 9.81 26.80
C ARG A 331 -11.21 8.92 25.78
N GLN A 332 -9.99 8.50 26.09
CA GLN A 332 -9.26 7.55 25.27
C GLN A 332 -9.64 6.13 25.69
N HIS A 333 -10.21 5.37 24.76
CA HIS A 333 -10.53 3.96 24.99
C HIS A 333 -9.59 3.07 24.17
N GLN A 334 -9.06 2.03 24.81
CA GLN A 334 -8.26 0.99 24.15
C GLN A 334 -9.13 -0.24 23.93
N LEU A 335 -9.22 -0.69 22.68
CA LEU A 335 -10.14 -1.74 22.25
C LEU A 335 -9.37 -2.77 21.43
N GLY A 336 -9.67 -4.06 21.62
CA GLY A 336 -9.16 -5.13 20.76
C GLY A 336 -9.96 -5.26 19.46
N VAL A 337 -11.26 -4.94 19.52
CA VAL A 337 -12.20 -5.05 18.41
C VAL A 337 -13.18 -3.88 18.39
N TRP A 338 -13.72 -3.55 17.23
CA TRP A 338 -14.73 -2.50 17.09
C TRP A 338 -16.03 -3.04 16.45
N PRO A 339 -17.18 -2.98 17.14
CA PRO A 339 -18.47 -3.30 16.53
C PRO A 339 -18.92 -2.16 15.61
N LEU A 340 -19.00 -2.44 14.31
CA LEU A 340 -19.38 -1.52 13.27
C LEU A 340 -20.81 -1.80 12.80
N LEU A 341 -21.73 -0.93 13.18
CA LEU A 341 -23.15 -1.04 12.87
C LEU A 341 -23.48 -0.51 11.46
N PRO A 342 -24.55 -1.01 10.82
CA PRO A 342 -25.03 -0.47 9.54
C PRO A 342 -25.31 1.04 9.61
N GLY A 343 -24.87 1.79 8.60
CA GLY A 343 -25.02 3.24 8.52
C GLY A 343 -24.07 4.03 9.44
N SER A 344 -23.10 3.38 10.08
CA SER A 344 -22.13 4.03 10.96
C SER A 344 -20.78 4.28 10.28
N PHE A 345 -20.17 5.40 10.66
CA PHE A 345 -18.84 5.81 10.22
C PHE A 345 -18.00 6.10 11.45
N LYS A 346 -16.83 5.48 11.56
CA LYS A 346 -15.94 5.68 12.71
C LYS A 346 -14.51 5.89 12.27
N THR A 347 -13.84 6.85 12.91
CA THR A 347 -12.39 6.99 12.84
C THR A 347 -11.78 6.42 14.12
N LEU A 348 -10.82 5.51 13.96
CA LEU A 348 -10.01 4.95 15.03
C LEU A 348 -8.53 5.19 14.71
N GLU A 349 -7.68 5.17 15.73
CA GLU A 349 -6.24 5.25 15.57
C GLU A 349 -5.60 3.95 16.05
N MET A 350 -4.51 3.54 15.43
CA MET A 350 -3.72 2.41 15.90
C MET A 350 -2.24 2.72 15.75
N LYS A 351 -1.43 2.08 16.60
CA LYS A 351 0.02 2.10 16.48
C LYS A 351 0.50 0.71 16.09
N ALA A 352 1.07 0.60 14.89
CA ALA A 352 1.53 -0.68 14.36
C ALA A 352 2.63 -1.29 15.25
N SER A 353 2.44 -2.53 15.70
CA SER A 353 3.29 -3.18 16.70
C SER A 353 4.54 -3.85 16.11
N LYS A 354 4.46 -5.12 15.72
CA LYS A 354 5.57 -5.93 15.18
C LYS A 354 5.46 -6.09 13.65
N PRO A 355 6.60 -6.16 12.93
CA PRO A 355 6.61 -6.36 11.49
C PRO A 355 6.19 -7.78 11.10
N GLY A 356 5.55 -7.91 9.94
CA GLY A 356 5.05 -9.17 9.40
C GLY A 356 3.69 -9.02 8.73
N TRP A 357 3.20 -10.15 8.24
CA TRP A 357 1.84 -10.27 7.75
C TRP A 357 0.89 -10.52 8.91
N TRP A 358 -0.15 -9.71 8.97
CA TRP A 358 -1.22 -9.79 9.95
C TRP A 358 -2.54 -9.92 9.24
N LEU A 359 -3.56 -10.42 9.93
CA LEU A 359 -4.90 -10.57 9.40
C LEU A 359 -5.80 -9.45 9.92
N LEU A 360 -6.57 -8.85 9.02
CA LEU A 360 -7.71 -8.01 9.30
C LEU A 360 -8.97 -8.80 8.95
N ASP A 361 -9.89 -8.95 9.89
CA ASP A 361 -11.14 -9.66 9.65
C ASP A 361 -12.33 -9.08 10.41
N THR A 362 -13.51 -9.61 10.08
CA THR A 362 -14.66 -9.53 10.96
C THR A 362 -14.70 -10.77 11.87
N GLN A 363 -14.93 -10.57 13.16
CA GLN A 363 -15.10 -11.69 14.12
C GLN A 363 -16.45 -12.40 13.98
N VAL A 364 -17.32 -11.93 13.08
CA VAL A 364 -18.55 -12.64 12.73
C VAL A 364 -18.19 -13.83 11.84
N GLY A 365 -18.16 -15.03 12.44
CA GLY A 365 -17.58 -16.22 11.82
C GLY A 365 -18.15 -16.61 10.45
N GLU A 366 -19.45 -16.39 10.20
CA GLU A 366 -20.06 -16.65 8.89
C GLU A 366 -19.51 -15.71 7.82
N ASN A 367 -19.50 -14.39 8.09
CA ASN A 367 -18.95 -13.37 7.21
C ASN A 367 -17.44 -13.54 6.99
N GLN A 368 -16.71 -13.95 8.04
CA GLN A 368 -15.28 -14.22 7.97
C GLN A 368 -14.96 -15.37 7.02
N ARG A 369 -15.68 -16.49 7.16
CA ARG A 369 -15.52 -17.70 6.32
C ARG A 369 -15.95 -17.46 4.88
N ALA A 370 -16.99 -16.65 4.68
CA ALA A 370 -17.42 -16.21 3.36
C ALA A 370 -16.45 -15.23 2.68
N GLY A 371 -15.42 -14.78 3.42
CA GLY A 371 -14.22 -14.15 2.88
C GLY A 371 -14.01 -12.68 3.24
N MET A 372 -14.75 -12.15 4.23
CA MET A 372 -14.50 -10.82 4.81
C MET A 372 -13.28 -10.84 5.75
N ARG A 373 -12.12 -11.11 5.14
CA ARG A 373 -10.79 -11.12 5.76
C ARG A 373 -9.78 -10.65 4.72
N THR A 374 -8.70 -10.02 5.17
CA THR A 374 -7.58 -9.61 4.30
C THR A 374 -6.28 -9.59 5.08
N PRO A 375 -5.16 -10.02 4.49
CA PRO A 375 -3.85 -9.75 5.06
C PRO A 375 -3.52 -8.24 4.98
N PHE A 376 -2.71 -7.76 5.91
CA PHE A 376 -2.05 -6.46 5.86
C PHE A 376 -0.59 -6.59 6.29
N LEU A 377 0.27 -5.73 5.75
CA LEU A 377 1.71 -5.80 5.94
C LEU A 377 2.21 -4.68 6.87
N ILE A 378 2.80 -5.07 8.01
CA ILE A 378 3.61 -4.17 8.83
C ILE A 378 5.08 -4.36 8.47
N MET A 379 5.75 -3.29 8.11
CA MET A 379 7.12 -3.30 7.60
C MET A 379 8.08 -2.76 8.65
N ASP A 380 9.28 -3.33 8.69
CA ASP A 380 10.34 -2.84 9.56
C ASP A 380 10.78 -1.42 9.13
N ARG A 381 10.94 -0.51 10.09
CA ARG A 381 11.46 0.85 9.83
C ARG A 381 12.91 0.84 9.34
N GLU A 382 13.69 -0.16 9.73
CA GLU A 382 15.09 -0.35 9.33
C GLU A 382 15.23 -1.10 7.99
N CYS A 383 14.13 -1.33 7.27
CA CYS A 383 14.12 -1.91 5.93
C CYS A 383 14.75 -0.97 4.88
N ARG A 384 16.06 -0.79 4.90
CA ARG A 384 16.83 0.07 3.97
C ARG A 384 18.16 -0.54 3.53
N MET A 385 18.24 -1.86 3.54
CA MET A 385 19.46 -2.57 3.19
C MET A 385 19.71 -2.49 1.68
N PRO A 386 20.97 -2.48 1.23
CA PRO A 386 21.27 -2.58 -0.19
C PRO A 386 20.80 -3.94 -0.73
N MET A 387 20.06 -3.92 -1.83
CA MET A 387 19.52 -5.10 -2.49
C MET A 387 20.57 -5.84 -3.33
N GLY A 388 21.70 -5.19 -3.61
CA GLY A 388 22.90 -5.90 -4.03
C GLY A 388 23.47 -5.51 -5.37
N LEU A 389 23.11 -4.33 -5.90
CA LEU A 389 23.70 -3.83 -7.14
C LEU A 389 25.18 -3.49 -6.93
N SER A 390 25.54 -2.80 -5.86
CA SER A 390 26.94 -2.44 -5.53
C SER A 390 27.77 -3.62 -5.00
N THR A 391 27.13 -4.58 -4.33
CA THR A 391 27.81 -5.70 -3.67
C THR A 391 28.01 -6.92 -4.56
N GLY A 392 27.30 -6.97 -5.68
CA GLY A 392 27.37 -8.07 -6.65
C GLY A 392 26.40 -9.23 -6.38
N VAL A 393 25.51 -9.10 -5.39
CA VAL A 393 24.44 -10.09 -5.14
C VAL A 393 23.45 -10.13 -6.31
N VAL A 394 23.14 -8.97 -6.92
CA VAL A 394 22.43 -8.91 -8.19
C VAL A 394 23.42 -9.21 -9.32
N ALA A 395 23.20 -10.30 -10.04
CA ALA A 395 24.05 -10.73 -11.15
C ALA A 395 23.86 -9.87 -12.41
N ASP A 396 24.85 -9.83 -13.29
CA ASP A 396 24.81 -9.02 -14.52
C ASP A 396 23.61 -9.35 -15.42
N ARG A 397 23.21 -10.64 -15.47
CA ARG A 397 22.04 -11.12 -16.24
C ARG A 397 20.69 -10.56 -15.76
N GLN A 398 20.63 -10.06 -14.53
CA GLN A 398 19.42 -9.49 -13.92
C GLN A 398 19.22 -8.01 -14.29
N ILE A 399 20.23 -7.37 -14.88
CA ILE A 399 20.19 -5.95 -15.24
C ILE A 399 20.03 -5.83 -16.75
N LYS A 400 18.93 -5.21 -17.19
CA LYS A 400 18.62 -4.98 -18.60
C LYS A 400 18.39 -3.50 -18.84
N ALA A 401 18.61 -3.03 -20.06
CA ALA A 401 18.24 -1.67 -20.44
C ALA A 401 17.62 -1.67 -21.84
N SER A 402 16.90 -0.59 -22.17
CA SER A 402 16.37 -0.36 -23.51
C SER A 402 17.47 -0.16 -24.54
N GLU A 403 18.49 0.63 -24.18
CA GLU A 403 19.58 1.06 -25.03
C GLU A 403 20.81 1.44 -24.18
N PHE A 404 21.99 1.48 -24.80
CA PHE A 404 23.22 1.94 -24.18
C PHE A 404 24.24 2.38 -25.24
N VAL A 405 25.20 3.22 -24.85
CA VAL A 405 26.21 3.78 -25.75
C VAL A 405 27.55 3.07 -25.61
N GLY A 406 28.04 2.48 -26.71
CA GLY A 406 29.38 1.90 -26.77
C GLY A 406 29.61 0.90 -25.62
N SER A 407 30.60 1.17 -24.77
CA SER A 407 30.96 0.33 -23.62
C SER A 407 30.23 0.66 -22.31
N TRP A 408 29.26 1.60 -22.32
CA TRP A 408 28.47 1.99 -21.13
C TRP A 408 27.27 1.06 -20.88
N GLU A 409 27.55 -0.23 -20.77
CA GLU A 409 26.55 -1.30 -20.65
C GLU A 409 25.72 -1.24 -19.34
N PRO A 410 24.49 -1.78 -19.33
CA PRO A 410 23.63 -1.81 -18.14
C PRO A 410 24.27 -2.50 -16.92
N LYS A 411 25.08 -3.54 -17.12
CA LYS A 411 25.76 -4.27 -16.02
C LYS A 411 26.69 -3.39 -15.18
N LEU A 412 27.10 -2.23 -15.71
CA LEU A 412 27.97 -1.27 -15.04
C LEU A 412 27.21 -0.30 -14.13
N ALA A 413 25.87 -0.30 -14.14
CA ALA A 413 25.00 0.60 -13.37
C ALA A 413 24.98 0.33 -11.86
N ARG A 414 26.14 0.07 -11.26
CA ARG A 414 26.31 -0.29 -9.85
C ARG A 414 26.88 0.89 -9.09
N LEU A 415 26.31 1.20 -7.92
CA LEU A 415 26.77 2.31 -7.08
C LEU A 415 28.26 2.16 -6.75
N ASN A 416 29.00 3.27 -6.77
CA ASN A 416 30.45 3.34 -6.50
C ASN A 416 31.33 2.46 -7.40
N ASN A 417 30.81 2.00 -8.54
CA ASN A 417 31.62 1.29 -9.53
C ASN A 417 32.71 2.22 -10.10
N GLY A 418 33.91 1.68 -10.28
CA GLY A 418 35.12 2.42 -10.69
C GLY A 418 35.65 1.97 -12.05
N GLY A 419 36.60 2.71 -12.61
CA GLY A 419 37.18 2.47 -13.94
C GLY A 419 36.79 3.53 -14.97
N SER A 420 37.30 3.42 -16.20
CA SER A 420 37.02 4.37 -17.28
C SER A 420 35.57 4.32 -17.76
N TYR A 421 35.00 3.12 -17.81
CA TYR A 421 33.57 2.87 -18.05
C TYR A 421 32.98 2.24 -16.79
N ASN A 422 32.10 2.97 -16.12
CA ASN A 422 31.69 2.61 -14.76
C ASN A 422 30.21 2.85 -14.47
N ALA A 423 29.39 3.15 -15.48
CA ALA A 423 27.97 3.42 -15.32
C ALA A 423 27.18 2.89 -16.53
N TRP A 424 25.85 2.90 -16.44
CA TRP A 424 25.01 2.81 -17.63
C TRP A 424 24.80 4.22 -18.20
N MET A 425 24.94 4.35 -19.52
CA MET A 425 24.74 5.61 -20.24
C MET A 425 24.04 5.35 -21.57
N THR A 426 23.12 6.24 -21.93
CA THR A 426 22.37 6.16 -23.17
C THR A 426 22.59 7.38 -24.08
N GLU A 427 22.12 7.30 -25.33
CA GLU A 427 22.13 8.42 -26.28
C GLU A 427 21.21 9.55 -25.81
N LYS A 428 21.36 10.72 -26.44
CA LYS A 428 20.48 11.84 -26.12
C LYS A 428 19.08 11.46 -26.57
N MET A 429 18.10 11.63 -25.68
CA MET A 429 16.69 11.45 -26.02
C MET A 429 16.35 12.32 -27.23
N SER A 430 15.95 11.70 -28.35
CA SER A 430 15.32 12.40 -29.46
C SER A 430 13.85 12.67 -29.08
N GLU A 431 13.24 13.73 -29.63
CA GLU A 431 11.84 14.09 -29.33
C GLU A 431 10.82 13.01 -29.76
N PHE A 432 11.25 12.02 -30.57
CA PHE A 432 10.42 10.97 -31.16
C PHE A 432 10.76 9.56 -30.68
N ASP A 433 11.79 9.37 -29.86
CA ASP A 433 12.19 8.04 -29.35
C ASP A 433 11.48 7.64 -28.05
N THR A 434 11.29 6.32 -27.90
CA THR A 434 10.86 5.71 -26.65
C THR A 434 11.85 6.06 -25.52
N GLN A 435 11.35 6.60 -24.40
CA GLN A 435 12.20 7.02 -23.28
C GLN A 435 13.10 5.87 -22.80
N PRO A 436 14.43 6.09 -22.65
CA PRO A 436 15.34 5.07 -22.16
C PRO A 436 14.97 4.61 -20.75
N TRP A 437 15.21 3.33 -20.49
CA TRP A 437 15.03 2.74 -19.18
C TRP A 437 16.10 1.72 -18.86
N ILE A 438 16.38 1.59 -17.57
CA ILE A 438 17.13 0.48 -17.00
C ILE A 438 16.22 -0.31 -16.06
N GLN A 439 16.28 -1.63 -16.17
CA GLN A 439 15.46 -2.59 -15.44
C GLN A 439 16.35 -3.49 -14.59
N VAL A 440 15.91 -3.76 -13.36
CA VAL A 440 16.50 -4.75 -12.48
C VAL A 440 15.45 -5.80 -12.13
N ASP A 441 15.78 -7.08 -12.33
CA ASP A 441 14.97 -8.24 -11.92
C ASP A 441 15.52 -8.83 -10.61
N MET A 442 14.71 -8.82 -9.55
CA MET A 442 15.09 -9.38 -8.25
C MET A 442 14.87 -10.89 -8.14
N GLU A 443 14.37 -11.53 -9.20
CA GLU A 443 13.99 -12.97 -9.32
C GLU A 443 12.84 -13.43 -8.43
N ARG A 444 12.57 -12.69 -7.35
CA ARG A 444 11.44 -12.82 -6.45
C ARG A 444 10.87 -11.45 -6.11
N GLU A 445 9.68 -11.44 -5.53
CA GLU A 445 9.11 -10.21 -5.02
C GLU A 445 9.86 -9.76 -3.76
N VAL A 446 10.22 -8.49 -3.73
CA VAL A 446 10.88 -7.84 -2.59
C VAL A 446 10.19 -6.51 -2.29
N LEU A 447 10.47 -5.96 -1.11
CA LEU A 447 10.00 -4.65 -0.71
C LEU A 447 11.07 -3.60 -1.01
N PHE A 448 10.81 -2.69 -1.94
CA PHE A 448 11.66 -1.53 -2.21
C PHE A 448 11.22 -0.33 -1.38
N THR A 449 12.15 0.24 -0.62
CA THR A 449 11.92 1.41 0.24
C THR A 449 12.70 2.64 -0.22
N GLY A 450 13.65 2.47 -1.13
CA GLY A 450 14.39 3.59 -1.70
C GLY A 450 15.31 3.21 -2.85
N ILE A 451 15.91 4.23 -3.41
CA ILE A 451 16.90 4.14 -4.48
C ILE A 451 17.99 5.18 -4.26
N GLN A 452 19.23 4.75 -4.43
CA GLN A 452 20.40 5.62 -4.45
C GLN A 452 20.91 5.74 -5.87
N SER A 453 21.15 6.96 -6.33
CA SER A 453 21.67 7.24 -7.67
C SER A 453 22.98 8.03 -7.61
N GLN A 454 23.82 7.81 -8.61
CA GLN A 454 25.10 8.49 -8.79
C GLN A 454 25.38 8.64 -10.29
N GLY A 455 26.02 9.75 -10.69
CA GLY A 455 26.41 9.99 -12.08
C GLY A 455 27.70 9.27 -12.49
N ALA A 456 28.32 9.71 -13.59
CA ALA A 456 29.61 9.23 -14.08
C ALA A 456 30.49 10.39 -14.58
N LYS A 457 31.81 10.21 -14.56
CA LYS A 457 32.77 11.19 -15.07
C LYS A 457 33.72 10.52 -16.05
N HIS A 458 33.85 11.08 -17.25
CA HIS A 458 34.70 10.54 -18.30
C HIS A 458 35.50 11.66 -18.97
N TYR A 459 36.84 11.52 -19.00
CA TYR A 459 37.80 12.54 -19.51
C TYR A 459 37.44 13.98 -19.10
N LEU A 460 37.25 14.21 -17.80
CA LEU A 460 36.87 15.50 -17.17
C LEU A 460 35.42 15.98 -17.40
N LYS A 461 34.63 15.35 -18.28
CA LYS A 461 33.21 15.65 -18.46
C LYS A 461 32.35 14.87 -17.48
N SER A 462 31.40 15.56 -16.85
CA SER A 462 30.40 14.98 -15.96
C SER A 462 29.15 14.59 -16.73
N TYR A 463 28.60 13.42 -16.43
CA TYR A 463 27.35 12.91 -16.98
C TYR A 463 26.49 12.43 -15.81
N TYR A 464 25.26 12.92 -15.71
CA TYR A 464 24.39 12.52 -14.60
C TYR A 464 22.93 12.83 -14.91
N THR A 465 22.04 12.05 -14.32
CA THR A 465 20.59 12.25 -14.39
C THR A 465 20.15 13.19 -13.27
N THR A 466 19.43 14.26 -13.61
CA THR A 466 18.92 15.26 -12.66
C THR A 466 17.47 15.00 -12.26
N GLU A 467 16.71 14.25 -13.05
CA GLU A 467 15.33 13.87 -12.75
C GLU A 467 15.04 12.51 -13.37
N PHE A 468 14.30 11.66 -12.64
CA PHE A 468 13.85 10.37 -13.15
C PHE A 468 12.49 9.98 -12.57
N ARG A 469 11.82 9.02 -13.21
CA ARG A 469 10.62 8.37 -12.69
C ARG A 469 10.83 6.87 -12.59
N VAL A 470 10.06 6.23 -11.72
CA VAL A 470 10.17 4.78 -11.45
C VAL A 470 8.89 4.09 -11.85
N ALA A 471 9.01 2.91 -12.47
CA ALA A 471 7.91 1.99 -12.67
C ALA A 471 8.26 0.61 -12.10
N TYR A 472 7.25 -0.16 -11.70
CA TYR A 472 7.45 -1.47 -11.10
C TYR A 472 6.39 -2.46 -11.59
N SER A 473 6.70 -3.74 -11.45
CA SER A 473 5.85 -4.84 -11.89
C SER A 473 6.23 -6.14 -11.16
N SER A 474 5.26 -7.01 -10.90
CA SER A 474 5.49 -8.36 -10.39
C SER A 474 5.59 -9.42 -11.49
N ASP A 475 4.93 -9.20 -12.63
CA ASP A 475 4.73 -10.16 -13.71
C ASP A 475 5.44 -9.79 -15.03
N GLN A 476 6.15 -8.66 -15.07
CA GLN A 476 6.80 -8.06 -16.24
C GLN A 476 5.84 -7.54 -17.33
N THR A 477 4.54 -7.84 -17.26
CA THR A 477 3.51 -7.41 -18.22
C THR A 477 2.77 -6.16 -17.75
N ASN A 478 2.34 -6.15 -16.49
CA ASN A 478 1.58 -5.05 -15.91
C ASN A 478 2.53 -4.09 -15.19
N TRP A 479 2.83 -2.97 -15.84
CA TRP A 479 3.70 -1.92 -15.29
C TRP A 479 2.89 -0.81 -14.64
N GLN A 480 3.21 -0.52 -13.39
CA GLN A 480 2.67 0.61 -12.65
C GLN A 480 3.74 1.69 -12.52
N ILE A 481 3.37 2.94 -12.77
CA ILE A 481 4.27 4.08 -12.60
C ILE A 481 4.06 4.61 -11.19
N PHE A 482 5.17 4.76 -10.43
CA PHE A 482 5.10 5.21 -9.05
C PHE A 482 4.56 6.64 -8.94
N LYS A 483 3.51 6.83 -8.13
CA LYS A 483 2.89 8.15 -7.89
C LYS A 483 3.18 8.69 -6.50
N GLY A 484 3.19 7.83 -5.48
CA GLY A 484 3.44 8.20 -4.09
C GLY A 484 2.53 9.34 -3.63
N ASN A 485 3.10 10.35 -2.98
CA ASN A 485 2.42 11.55 -2.49
C ASN A 485 2.36 12.71 -3.52
N SER A 486 2.74 12.46 -4.77
CA SER A 486 2.78 13.48 -5.82
C SER A 486 1.38 14.00 -6.15
N THR A 487 1.28 15.32 -6.34
CA THR A 487 0.07 15.97 -6.88
C THR A 487 -0.09 15.76 -8.38
N ARG A 488 0.98 15.35 -9.07
CA ARG A 488 0.99 15.02 -10.48
C ARG A 488 0.61 13.55 -10.68
N ASN A 489 0.35 13.17 -11.93
CA ASN A 489 0.01 11.79 -12.30
C ASN A 489 1.16 10.80 -12.03
N VAL A 490 2.38 11.29 -11.81
CA VAL A 490 3.62 10.53 -11.63
C VAL A 490 4.50 11.25 -10.60
N MET A 491 5.27 10.49 -9.83
CA MET A 491 6.35 11.02 -9.01
C MET A 491 7.62 11.22 -9.86
N TYR A 492 8.14 12.45 -9.85
CA TYR A 492 9.45 12.77 -10.40
C TYR A 492 10.43 12.87 -9.24
N PHE A 493 11.45 12.03 -9.25
CA PHE A 493 12.49 12.02 -8.25
C PHE A 493 13.63 12.94 -8.66
N ASP A 494 14.08 13.76 -7.71
CA ASP A 494 15.29 14.56 -7.90
C ASP A 494 16.50 13.63 -7.97
N GLY A 495 17.24 13.74 -9.07
CA GLY A 495 18.48 13.02 -9.31
C GLY A 495 19.70 13.74 -8.74
N ASN A 496 20.83 13.51 -9.38
CA ASN A 496 22.13 14.01 -8.95
C ASN A 496 22.36 15.46 -9.42
N SER A 497 23.14 16.21 -8.63
CA SER A 497 23.64 17.54 -9.01
C SER A 497 25.07 17.49 -9.56
N ASP A 498 25.76 16.36 -9.41
CA ASP A 498 27.10 16.13 -9.92
C ASP A 498 27.33 14.65 -10.25
N ALA A 499 28.54 14.32 -10.74
CA ALA A 499 28.87 12.97 -11.21
C ALA A 499 29.23 11.95 -10.10
N SER A 500 29.48 12.39 -8.86
CA SER A 500 30.11 11.59 -7.80
C SER A 500 29.32 11.54 -6.49
N SER A 501 28.53 12.56 -6.15
CA SER A 501 27.68 12.54 -4.97
C SER A 501 26.58 11.50 -5.11
N ILE A 502 26.27 10.83 -4.01
CA ILE A 502 25.19 9.85 -3.94
C ILE A 502 23.93 10.62 -3.55
N LYS A 503 22.90 10.51 -4.38
CA LYS A 503 21.56 11.04 -4.10
C LYS A 503 20.68 9.89 -3.64
N GLU A 504 20.09 10.02 -2.45
CA GLU A 504 19.12 9.06 -1.92
C GLU A 504 17.70 9.58 -2.11
N ASN A 505 16.82 8.71 -2.59
CA ASN A 505 15.38 8.96 -2.73
C ASN A 505 14.61 7.82 -2.05
N ARG A 506 13.57 8.16 -1.29
CA ARG A 506 12.72 7.18 -0.61
C ARG A 506 11.45 6.94 -1.38
N PHE A 507 10.99 5.69 -1.36
CA PHE A 507 9.67 5.30 -1.86
C PHE A 507 8.69 5.29 -0.70
N ASP A 508 7.75 6.23 -0.73
CA ASP A 508 6.68 6.30 0.26
C ASP A 508 5.31 6.47 -0.43
N PRO A 509 4.44 5.45 -0.37
CA PRO A 509 4.61 4.18 0.34
C PRO A 509 5.62 3.26 -0.38
N PRO A 510 6.15 2.24 0.31
CA PRO A 510 7.11 1.32 -0.29
C PRO A 510 6.46 0.39 -1.31
N ILE A 511 7.27 -0.03 -2.27
CA ILE A 511 6.85 -0.76 -3.46
C ILE A 511 7.08 -2.26 -3.24
N VAL A 512 6.05 -3.09 -3.44
CA VAL A 512 6.20 -4.55 -3.50
C VAL A 512 6.23 -4.93 -4.97
N ALA A 513 7.37 -5.45 -5.44
CA ALA A 513 7.54 -5.85 -6.82
C ALA A 513 8.74 -6.79 -7.00
N ARG A 514 8.75 -7.51 -8.12
CA ARG A 514 9.92 -8.27 -8.60
C ARG A 514 10.82 -7.45 -9.52
N TYR A 515 10.20 -6.63 -10.37
CA TYR A 515 10.87 -5.81 -11.37
C TYR A 515 10.75 -4.34 -11.04
N ILE A 516 11.85 -3.62 -11.19
CA ILE A 516 11.87 -2.16 -11.12
C ILE A 516 12.52 -1.58 -12.36
N ARG A 517 11.92 -0.54 -12.93
CA ARG A 517 12.41 0.24 -14.07
C ARG A 517 12.61 1.69 -13.66
N VAL A 518 13.77 2.21 -14.03
CA VAL A 518 14.13 3.62 -13.84
C VAL A 518 14.18 4.29 -15.20
N TYR A 519 13.43 5.38 -15.35
CA TYR A 519 13.34 6.18 -16.58
C TYR A 519 13.95 7.56 -16.32
N PRO A 520 15.16 7.86 -16.83
CA PRO A 520 15.71 9.21 -16.81
C PRO A 520 14.82 10.17 -17.61
N THR A 521 14.48 11.33 -17.04
CA THR A 521 13.64 12.35 -17.70
C THR A 521 14.41 13.62 -17.98
N ARG A 522 15.32 14.02 -17.07
CA ARG A 522 16.23 15.17 -17.26
C ARG A 522 17.65 14.78 -16.86
N PHE A 523 18.64 15.36 -17.54
CA PHE A 523 20.03 15.00 -17.37
C PHE A 523 20.98 16.13 -17.75
N PHE A 524 22.22 16.05 -17.27
CA PHE A 524 23.32 16.90 -17.66
C PHE A 524 24.25 16.14 -18.61
N ASN A 525 24.53 16.73 -19.79
CA ASN A 525 25.23 16.14 -20.93
C ASN A 525 24.57 14.90 -21.57
N ARG A 526 24.48 13.79 -20.84
CA ARG A 526 23.79 12.53 -21.22
C ARG A 526 23.21 11.84 -19.98
N PRO A 527 22.14 11.04 -20.11
CA PRO A 527 21.62 10.26 -19.00
C PRO A 527 22.66 9.21 -18.61
N ALA A 528 23.15 9.29 -17.37
CA ALA A 528 24.12 8.34 -16.84
C ALA A 528 23.75 7.99 -15.39
N LEU A 529 23.71 6.69 -15.09
CA LEU A 529 23.29 6.17 -13.79
C LEU A 529 24.21 5.06 -13.30
N ARG A 530 24.58 5.19 -12.02
CA ARG A 530 25.00 4.12 -11.12
C ARG A 530 23.97 4.03 -10.01
N LEU A 531 23.48 2.84 -9.72
CA LEU A 531 22.32 2.64 -8.85
C LEU A 531 22.62 1.66 -7.70
N GLU A 532 21.97 1.89 -6.58
CA GLU A 532 21.71 0.88 -5.54
C GLU A 532 20.24 0.95 -5.16
N LEU A 533 19.58 -0.21 -5.09
CA LEU A 533 18.20 -0.30 -4.64
C LEU A 533 18.20 -0.62 -3.15
N GLN A 534 17.32 0.01 -2.39
CA GLN A 534 17.20 -0.19 -0.95
C GLN A 534 15.87 -0.87 -0.63
N GLY A 535 15.91 -1.82 0.31
CA GLY A 535 14.74 -2.62 0.64
C GLY A 535 14.97 -3.70 1.68
N CYS A 536 14.07 -4.67 1.71
CA CYS A 536 14.17 -5.90 2.49
C CYS A 536 13.22 -6.98 1.91
N GLU A 537 13.24 -8.17 2.50
CA GLU A 537 12.31 -9.25 2.13
C GLU A 537 10.90 -8.96 2.67
N ILE A 538 9.87 -9.39 1.93
CA ILE A 538 8.45 -9.12 2.24
C ILE A 538 8.03 -9.75 3.57
N ASN A 539 8.45 -10.99 3.83
CA ASN A 539 8.09 -11.74 5.04
C ASN A 539 8.78 -11.22 6.32
N GLY A 540 9.45 -10.06 6.24
CA GLY A 540 10.17 -9.44 7.35
C GLY A 540 11.38 -10.25 7.81
N CYS A 541 11.84 -9.99 9.04
CA CYS A 541 12.88 -10.77 9.71
C CYS A 541 14.18 -10.93 8.90
N SER A 542 14.57 -9.88 8.18
CA SER A 542 15.69 -9.90 7.25
C SER A 542 16.72 -8.83 7.57
N THR A 543 16.75 -8.34 8.81
CA THR A 543 17.71 -7.36 9.30
C THR A 543 19.00 -8.03 9.78
N PRO A 544 20.16 -7.33 9.71
CA PRO A 544 21.43 -7.88 10.18
C PRO A 544 21.40 -8.10 11.70
N LEU A 545 21.76 -9.30 12.14
CA LEU A 545 21.82 -9.67 13.56
C LEU A 545 23.00 -9.01 14.28
N GLY A 546 24.00 -8.54 13.53
CA GLY A 546 24.97 -7.57 13.99
C GLY A 546 26.39 -8.10 14.14
N VAL A 547 26.78 -9.01 13.26
CA VAL A 547 28.19 -9.41 13.10
C VAL A 547 29.00 -8.24 12.53
N GLU A 548 28.49 -7.47 11.57
CA GLU A 548 29.14 -6.28 11.00
C GLU A 548 29.11 -5.09 11.99
N SER A 549 27.94 -4.82 12.56
CA SER A 549 27.71 -3.66 13.45
C SER A 549 28.30 -3.82 14.85
N ARG A 550 28.89 -4.99 15.16
CA ARG A 550 29.44 -5.36 16.47
C ARG A 550 28.41 -5.46 17.61
N LYS A 551 27.10 -5.52 17.30
CA LYS A 551 26.07 -5.91 18.28
C LYS A 551 26.32 -7.35 18.80
N ILE A 552 26.85 -8.22 17.95
CA ILE A 552 27.44 -9.50 18.36
C ILE A 552 28.88 -9.24 18.78
N GLU A 553 29.17 -9.41 20.06
CA GLU A 553 30.49 -9.16 20.66
C GLU A 553 31.55 -10.20 20.22
N ASP A 554 32.83 -9.86 20.33
CA ASP A 554 33.94 -10.72 19.90
C ASP A 554 33.92 -12.09 20.60
N LYS A 555 33.56 -12.12 21.88
CA LYS A 555 33.47 -13.35 22.70
C LYS A 555 32.41 -14.34 22.22
N GLN A 556 31.43 -13.88 21.43
CA GLN A 556 30.37 -14.70 20.88
C GLN A 556 30.79 -15.45 19.61
N ILE A 557 31.93 -15.10 19.01
CA ILE A 557 32.42 -15.69 17.77
C ILE A 557 33.62 -16.59 18.08
N THR A 558 33.48 -17.89 17.83
CA THR A 558 34.51 -18.90 18.09
C THR A 558 34.77 -19.73 16.84
N ALA A 559 35.93 -20.38 16.75
CA ALA A 559 36.27 -21.23 15.61
C ALA A 559 37.05 -22.47 16.06
N SER A 560 37.11 -23.47 15.19
CA SER A 560 37.93 -24.67 15.36
C SER A 560 39.42 -24.36 15.49
N SER A 561 39.90 -23.38 14.73
CA SER A 561 41.28 -22.91 14.74
C SER A 561 41.39 -21.54 14.09
N PHE A 562 42.51 -20.86 14.32
CA PHE A 562 42.85 -19.63 13.63
C PHE A 562 44.36 -19.55 13.36
N LYS A 563 44.74 -18.82 12.31
CA LYS A 563 46.13 -18.61 11.92
C LYS A 563 46.72 -17.40 12.63
N THR A 564 47.87 -17.58 13.28
CA THR A 564 48.68 -16.50 13.85
C THR A 564 49.83 -16.16 12.90
N SER A 565 50.00 -14.87 12.56
CA SER A 565 51.13 -14.41 11.76
C SER A 565 52.24 -13.82 12.64
N TRP A 566 53.50 -14.19 12.38
CA TRP A 566 54.69 -13.67 13.08
C TRP A 566 54.80 -12.14 12.95
N TRP A 567 54.34 -11.56 11.83
CA TRP A 567 54.42 -10.13 11.55
C TRP A 567 53.29 -9.29 12.21
N GLY A 568 52.78 -9.73 13.36
CA GLY A 568 51.94 -8.92 14.24
C GLY A 568 50.44 -8.92 13.94
N GLY A 569 49.86 -10.05 13.51
CA GLY A 569 48.41 -10.13 13.27
C GLY A 569 47.86 -11.55 13.40
N SER A 570 46.80 -11.70 14.19
CA SER A 570 46.09 -12.98 14.40
C SER A 570 44.77 -12.95 13.63
N TRP A 571 44.52 -13.96 12.80
CA TRP A 571 43.30 -14.09 11.98
C TRP A 571 42.15 -14.69 12.80
N GLU A 572 41.86 -14.05 13.92
CA GLU A 572 40.93 -14.54 14.95
C GLU A 572 39.49 -14.68 14.43
N PRO A 573 38.68 -15.55 15.04
CA PRO A 573 37.26 -15.67 14.71
C PRO A 573 36.48 -14.35 14.86
N SER A 574 36.86 -13.50 15.83
CA SER A 574 36.28 -12.17 16.06
C SER A 574 36.35 -11.23 14.84
N LEU A 575 37.27 -11.49 13.91
CA LEU A 575 37.44 -10.73 12.67
C LEU A 575 36.57 -11.21 11.52
N ALA A 576 35.75 -12.25 11.69
CA ALA A 576 34.85 -12.79 10.67
C ALA A 576 33.65 -11.88 10.34
N ARG A 577 33.83 -10.56 10.40
CA ARG A 577 32.77 -9.55 10.26
C ARG A 577 32.69 -9.06 8.82
N LEU A 578 31.48 -8.99 8.27
CA LEU A 578 31.23 -8.47 6.93
C LEU A 578 31.86 -7.08 6.75
N ASN A 579 32.42 -6.81 5.57
CA ASN A 579 33.06 -5.54 5.21
C ASN A 579 34.21 -5.06 6.12
N ALA A 580 34.73 -5.91 7.02
CA ALA A 580 35.85 -5.54 7.86
C ALA A 580 37.06 -5.08 7.03
N GLN A 581 37.68 -3.98 7.46
CA GLN A 581 38.82 -3.34 6.82
C GLN A 581 40.09 -3.52 7.64
N GLY A 582 41.25 -3.35 7.01
CA GLY A 582 42.56 -3.45 7.65
C GLY A 582 43.42 -4.55 7.05
N ARG A 583 44.65 -4.68 7.58
CA ARG A 583 45.65 -5.66 7.10
C ARG A 583 45.27 -7.10 7.43
N VAL A 584 44.65 -7.30 8.59
CA VAL A 584 44.05 -8.56 9.04
C VAL A 584 42.61 -8.25 9.35
N ASN A 585 41.71 -8.78 8.52
CA ASN A 585 40.32 -8.33 8.48
C ASN A 585 39.33 -9.48 8.24
N ALA A 586 39.74 -10.73 8.47
CA ALA A 586 38.88 -11.89 8.34
C ALA A 586 39.30 -12.96 9.35
N TRP A 587 38.44 -13.96 9.54
CA TRP A 587 38.88 -15.22 10.14
C TRP A 587 39.61 -16.04 9.08
N GLN A 588 40.75 -16.63 9.44
CA GLN A 588 41.47 -17.61 8.62
C GLN A 588 41.78 -18.84 9.45
N ALA A 589 41.36 -20.02 8.99
CA ALA A 589 41.65 -21.27 9.68
C ALA A 589 43.16 -21.58 9.69
N LYS A 590 43.63 -22.25 10.75
CA LYS A 590 45.05 -22.66 10.86
C LYS A 590 45.41 -23.73 9.81
N ALA A 591 44.48 -24.64 9.53
CA ALA A 591 44.63 -25.71 8.57
C ALA A 591 43.49 -25.69 7.55
N ASN A 592 43.80 -25.98 6.29
CA ASN A 592 42.82 -26.05 5.21
C ASN A 592 42.30 -27.49 5.07
N ASN A 593 41.27 -27.86 5.85
CA ASN A 593 40.63 -29.17 5.79
C ASN A 593 39.13 -29.10 6.10
N ASN A 594 38.40 -30.18 5.84
CA ASN A 594 36.94 -30.24 5.96
C ASN A 594 36.44 -30.39 7.42
N ARG A 595 37.33 -30.26 8.41
CA ARG A 595 37.00 -30.31 9.85
C ARG A 595 36.97 -28.91 10.48
N GLN A 596 37.24 -27.86 9.69
CA GLN A 596 37.20 -26.49 10.18
C GLN A 596 35.77 -25.99 10.33
N TRP A 597 35.55 -25.14 11.33
CA TRP A 597 34.27 -24.48 11.54
C TRP A 597 34.45 -23.10 12.16
N LEU A 598 33.50 -22.22 11.88
CA LEU A 598 33.30 -20.93 12.52
C LEU A 598 31.90 -20.93 13.15
N GLN A 599 31.79 -20.49 14.40
CA GLN A 599 30.58 -20.57 15.21
C GLN A 599 30.24 -19.21 15.79
N ILE A 600 28.94 -18.93 15.86
CA ILE A 600 28.39 -17.71 16.44
C ILE A 600 27.36 -18.10 17.49
N ASP A 601 27.52 -17.61 18.72
CA ASP A 601 26.52 -17.69 19.79
C ASP A 601 25.65 -16.43 19.78
N LEU A 602 24.35 -16.59 19.49
CA LEU A 602 23.40 -15.48 19.46
C LEU A 602 22.87 -15.09 20.87
N LEU A 603 23.32 -15.79 21.93
CA LEU A 603 22.92 -15.67 23.34
C LEU A 603 21.46 -16.05 23.63
N LYS A 604 20.55 -15.82 22.68
CA LYS A 604 19.14 -16.21 22.71
C LYS A 604 18.80 -16.98 21.44
N VAL A 605 17.72 -17.74 21.50
CA VAL A 605 17.13 -18.37 20.31
C VAL A 605 16.61 -17.26 19.40
N LYS A 606 17.04 -17.27 18.14
CA LYS A 606 16.61 -16.29 17.12
C LYS A 606 16.14 -17.01 15.86
N LYS A 607 15.33 -16.33 15.06
CA LYS A 607 14.95 -16.78 13.72
C LYS A 607 15.99 -16.24 12.72
N ILE A 608 16.74 -17.13 12.11
CA ILE A 608 17.80 -16.83 11.14
C ILE A 608 17.29 -17.17 9.74
N THR A 609 17.27 -16.17 8.87
CA THR A 609 16.64 -16.24 7.53
C THR A 609 17.66 -16.26 6.40
N ALA A 610 18.83 -15.65 6.59
CA ALA A 610 19.89 -15.66 5.59
C ALA A 610 21.29 -15.50 6.19
N ILE A 611 22.29 -15.80 5.36
CA ILE A 611 23.70 -15.54 5.63
C ILE A 611 24.33 -14.86 4.41
N VAL A 612 25.14 -13.84 4.65
CA VAL A 612 26.01 -13.25 3.63
C VAL A 612 27.44 -13.64 3.92
N THR A 613 28.16 -14.13 2.91
CA THR A 613 29.59 -14.45 3.00
C THR A 613 30.42 -13.55 2.12
N GLN A 614 31.64 -13.28 2.54
CA GLN A 614 32.65 -12.49 1.84
C GLN A 614 34.03 -13.08 2.06
N GLY A 615 34.87 -13.06 1.03
CA GLY A 615 36.27 -13.47 1.11
C GLY A 615 37.17 -12.41 1.75
N CYS A 616 38.49 -12.55 1.62
CA CYS A 616 39.46 -11.51 1.95
C CYS A 616 40.68 -11.58 1.05
N LYS A 617 41.48 -10.52 1.06
CA LYS A 617 42.75 -10.45 0.34
C LYS A 617 43.85 -10.07 1.31
N SER A 618 44.89 -10.89 1.34
CA SER A 618 46.11 -10.61 2.11
C SER A 618 47.27 -10.52 1.14
N LEU A 619 47.92 -9.35 1.09
CA LEU A 619 48.96 -9.05 0.09
C LEU A 619 48.41 -9.28 -1.34
N SER A 620 49.02 -10.18 -2.10
CA SER A 620 48.59 -10.58 -3.44
C SER A 620 47.69 -11.81 -3.47
N SER A 621 47.46 -12.47 -2.33
CA SER A 621 46.71 -13.74 -2.24
C SER A 621 45.24 -13.49 -1.91
N GLU A 622 44.36 -14.01 -2.76
CA GLU A 622 42.91 -13.91 -2.63
C GLU A 622 42.36 -15.20 -2.02
N MET A 623 41.78 -15.09 -0.83
CA MET A 623 41.34 -16.21 -0.02
C MET A 623 39.86 -16.12 0.25
N TYR A 624 39.10 -17.18 -0.06
CA TYR A 624 37.67 -17.19 0.13
C TYR A 624 37.10 -18.62 0.16
N VAL A 625 35.97 -18.79 0.84
CA VAL A 625 35.22 -20.05 0.86
C VAL A 625 34.31 -20.12 -0.37
N LYS A 626 34.43 -21.20 -1.15
CA LYS A 626 33.65 -21.46 -2.37
C LYS A 626 32.37 -22.22 -2.09
N SER A 627 32.36 -23.13 -1.12
CA SER A 627 31.13 -23.79 -0.66
C SER A 627 31.23 -24.20 0.81
N TYR A 628 30.08 -24.26 1.49
CA TYR A 628 29.99 -24.56 2.91
C TYR A 628 28.67 -25.25 3.27
N THR A 629 28.63 -25.91 4.43
CA THR A 629 27.39 -26.38 5.06
C THR A 629 27.14 -25.61 6.35
N VAL A 630 25.89 -25.57 6.80
CA VAL A 630 25.49 -24.88 8.04
C VAL A 630 24.93 -25.90 9.00
N HIS A 631 25.38 -25.86 10.25
CA HIS A 631 24.83 -26.65 11.35
C HIS A 631 24.31 -25.70 12.43
N TYR A 632 23.27 -26.08 13.15
CA TYR A 632 22.69 -25.27 14.21
C TYR A 632 22.45 -26.08 15.49
N SER A 633 22.36 -25.41 16.63
CA SER A 633 22.23 -26.04 17.95
C SER A 633 21.64 -25.06 18.97
N ASP A 634 20.80 -25.55 19.88
CA ASP A 634 20.27 -24.72 20.97
C ASP A 634 21.17 -24.72 22.21
N GLY A 635 21.90 -25.83 22.42
CA GLY A 635 22.80 -26.02 23.57
C GLY A 635 24.30 -25.89 23.25
N GLY A 636 24.68 -25.82 21.97
CA GLY A 636 26.08 -25.73 21.52
C GLY A 636 26.85 -27.05 21.53
N VAL A 637 26.25 -28.14 22.00
CA VAL A 637 26.85 -29.49 22.09
C VAL A 637 26.37 -30.39 20.96
N ASP A 638 25.04 -30.55 20.81
CA ASP A 638 24.43 -31.38 19.77
C ASP A 638 24.10 -30.56 18.54
N TRP A 639 24.61 -30.96 17.38
CA TRP A 639 24.53 -30.18 16.15
C TRP A 639 23.65 -30.84 15.11
N THR A 640 22.62 -30.11 14.67
CA THR A 640 21.74 -30.53 13.59
C THR A 640 22.23 -29.92 12.28
N PRO A 641 22.53 -30.72 11.25
CA PRO A 641 22.88 -30.20 9.93
C PRO A 641 21.65 -29.57 9.26
N TYR A 642 21.86 -28.45 8.59
CA TYR A 642 20.81 -27.81 7.80
C TYR A 642 20.54 -28.61 6.52
N ARG A 643 19.26 -28.94 6.31
CA ARG A 643 18.77 -29.71 5.16
C ARG A 643 17.62 -28.95 4.50
N GLN A 644 17.55 -29.04 3.18
CA GLN A 644 16.41 -28.50 2.43
C GLN A 644 15.17 -29.37 2.67
N ARG A 645 13.95 -28.81 2.55
CA ARG A 645 12.70 -29.58 2.63
C ARG A 645 12.83 -30.85 1.77
N SER A 646 12.41 -31.99 2.33
CA SER A 646 12.46 -33.34 1.75
C SER A 646 13.84 -33.94 1.42
N SER A 647 14.97 -33.29 1.76
CA SER A 647 16.31 -33.85 1.58
C SER A 647 16.83 -34.56 2.83
N MET A 648 17.35 -35.78 2.67
CA MET A 648 18.13 -36.48 3.72
C MET A 648 19.60 -36.07 3.75
N VAL A 649 20.07 -35.33 2.74
CA VAL A 649 21.44 -34.87 2.59
C VAL A 649 21.57 -33.42 3.04
N ASP A 650 22.69 -33.12 3.71
CA ASP A 650 23.07 -31.79 4.14
C ASP A 650 23.12 -30.83 2.95
N LYS A 651 22.50 -29.66 3.11
CA LYS A 651 22.50 -28.64 2.05
C LYS A 651 23.89 -28.03 1.91
N ILE A 652 24.46 -28.14 0.73
CA ILE A 652 25.67 -27.41 0.34
C ILE A 652 25.24 -26.04 -0.19
N PHE A 653 25.79 -24.99 0.43
CA PHE A 653 25.62 -23.61 -0.01
C PHE A 653 26.78 -23.20 -0.90
N GLU A 654 26.47 -22.55 -2.01
CA GLU A 654 27.45 -21.89 -2.86
C GLU A 654 27.90 -20.59 -2.19
N GLY A 655 29.21 -20.46 -2.03
CA GLY A 655 29.88 -19.34 -1.39
C GLY A 655 30.43 -18.36 -2.43
N ASN A 656 31.57 -17.76 -2.10
CA ASN A 656 32.15 -16.68 -2.88
C ASN A 656 32.92 -17.17 -4.10
N SER A 657 32.87 -16.40 -5.20
CA SER A 657 33.69 -16.57 -6.39
C SER A 657 34.90 -15.63 -6.44
N ASN A 658 34.94 -14.63 -5.56
CA ASN A 658 36.02 -13.64 -5.45
C ASN A 658 36.14 -13.10 -4.00
N PHE A 659 37.18 -12.31 -3.73
CA PHE A 659 37.48 -11.85 -2.36
C PHE A 659 36.64 -10.67 -1.85
N LYS A 660 36.00 -9.90 -2.74
CA LYS A 660 35.34 -8.62 -2.40
C LYS A 660 33.81 -8.72 -2.41
N GLY A 661 33.26 -9.42 -3.38
CA GLY A 661 31.82 -9.55 -3.61
C GLY A 661 31.12 -10.31 -2.49
N HIS A 662 29.86 -9.96 -2.28
CA HIS A 662 28.99 -10.60 -1.31
C HIS A 662 28.20 -11.72 -1.97
N VAL A 663 28.03 -12.83 -1.26
CA VAL A 663 27.12 -13.90 -1.69
C VAL A 663 26.12 -14.13 -0.57
N LYS A 664 24.84 -13.90 -0.87
CA LYS A 664 23.73 -14.06 0.07
C LYS A 664 23.03 -15.38 -0.19
N ASN A 665 22.92 -16.22 0.84
CA ASN A 665 22.16 -17.47 0.81
C ASN A 665 21.01 -17.41 1.80
N PHE A 666 19.85 -17.92 1.40
CA PHE A 666 18.63 -17.97 2.21
C PHE A 666 18.43 -19.35 2.81
N PHE A 667 17.90 -19.37 4.03
CA PHE A 667 17.46 -20.58 4.70
C PHE A 667 15.95 -20.75 4.44
N ASN A 668 15.61 -21.73 3.61
CA ASN A 668 14.25 -22.22 3.43
C ASN A 668 14.18 -23.73 3.74
N PRO A 669 13.67 -24.12 4.93
CA PRO A 669 13.02 -23.29 5.95
C PRO A 669 14.01 -22.42 6.77
N PRO A 670 13.58 -21.32 7.42
CA PRO A 670 14.42 -20.54 8.32
C PRO A 670 14.94 -21.38 9.50
N ILE A 671 16.13 -21.06 10.02
CA ILE A 671 16.71 -21.73 11.17
C ILE A 671 16.23 -21.04 12.45
N ILE A 672 15.68 -21.81 13.40
CA ILE A 672 15.32 -21.32 14.74
C ILE A 672 16.30 -21.93 15.72
N SER A 673 17.28 -21.16 16.16
CA SER A 673 18.29 -21.67 17.08
C SER A 673 19.12 -20.56 17.75
N ARG A 674 19.89 -20.93 18.77
CA ARG A 674 20.84 -20.02 19.46
C ARG A 674 22.23 -20.04 18.83
N TYR A 675 22.73 -21.20 18.44
CA TYR A 675 24.06 -21.34 17.87
C TYR A 675 23.98 -21.68 16.39
N ILE A 676 24.87 -21.07 15.61
CA ILE A 676 25.05 -21.41 14.20
C ILE A 676 26.53 -21.65 13.92
N ARG A 677 26.79 -22.67 13.10
CA ARG A 677 28.14 -23.12 12.73
C ARG A 677 28.25 -23.24 11.23
N ILE A 678 29.23 -22.54 10.67
CA ILE A 678 29.58 -22.56 9.25
C ILE A 678 30.74 -23.53 9.08
N ILE A 679 30.58 -24.51 8.18
CA ILE A 679 31.56 -25.57 7.93
C ILE A 679 32.02 -25.50 6.46
N PRO A 680 33.20 -24.92 6.18
CA PRO A 680 33.74 -24.83 4.83
C PRO A 680 33.96 -26.22 4.21
N LYS A 681 33.58 -26.37 2.93
CA LYS A 681 33.76 -27.61 2.14
C LYS A 681 34.76 -27.43 1.02
N THR A 682 34.71 -26.30 0.31
CA THR A 682 35.69 -25.95 -0.72
C THR A 682 36.10 -24.49 -0.59
N TRP A 683 37.31 -24.14 -1.01
CA TRP A 683 37.88 -22.80 -0.86
C TRP A 683 38.89 -22.48 -1.96
N ASN A 684 39.24 -21.20 -2.09
CA ASN A 684 40.34 -20.72 -2.91
C ASN A 684 41.55 -20.39 -2.04
N GLN A 685 42.70 -21.04 -2.31
CA GLN A 685 43.98 -20.89 -1.61
C GLN A 685 43.95 -21.21 -0.10
N SER A 686 43.10 -20.56 0.70
CA SER A 686 42.92 -20.83 2.12
C SER A 686 41.49 -20.59 2.57
N ILE A 687 41.10 -21.25 3.67
CA ILE A 687 39.81 -21.02 4.33
C ILE A 687 39.88 -19.67 5.04
N ALA A 688 39.28 -18.66 4.42
CA ALA A 688 39.10 -17.34 5.02
C ALA A 688 37.67 -16.83 4.78
N LEU A 689 37.07 -16.22 5.81
CA LEU A 689 35.67 -15.83 5.80
C LEU A 689 35.41 -14.53 6.57
N ARG A 690 34.57 -13.69 5.98
CA ARG A 690 33.80 -12.62 6.63
C ARG A 690 32.33 -12.92 6.39
N LEU A 691 31.46 -12.65 7.36
CA LEU A 691 30.03 -12.90 7.20
C LEU A 691 29.15 -11.94 7.98
N GLU A 692 27.86 -11.92 7.62
CA GLU A 692 26.77 -11.37 8.41
C GLU A 692 25.59 -12.35 8.41
N LEU A 693 24.85 -12.42 9.52
CA LEU A 693 23.63 -13.20 9.65
C LEU A 693 22.43 -12.27 9.59
N PHE A 694 21.35 -12.73 8.98
CA PHE A 694 20.10 -11.99 8.89
C PHE A 694 19.00 -12.76 9.62
N GLY A 695 18.14 -12.05 10.33
CA GLY A 695 17.13 -12.66 11.17
C GLY A 695 16.39 -11.66 12.06
N CYS A 696 15.70 -12.17 13.07
CA CYS A 696 15.00 -11.38 14.08
C CYS A 696 14.85 -12.18 15.39
N ASP A 697 14.43 -11.48 16.44
CA ASP A 697 14.06 -12.09 17.71
C ASP A 697 12.75 -12.87 17.60
N ILE A 698 12.66 -13.95 18.38
CA ILE A 698 11.44 -14.75 18.56
C ILE A 698 11.02 -14.51 20.01
N ASP A 699 10.07 -13.61 20.21
CA ASP A 699 9.39 -13.42 21.50
C ASP A 699 8.02 -14.08 21.47
#